data_AF-A0A1Y4EYA9-F1
#
_entry.id   AF-A0A1Y4EYA9-F1
#
_cell.length_a   1.000
_cell.length_b   1.000
_cell.length_c   1.000
_cell.angle_alpha   90.00
_cell.angle_beta   90.00
_cell.angle_gamma   90.00
#
_symmetry.space_group_name_H-M   'P 1'
#
loop_
_entity.id
_entity.type
_entity.pdbx_description
1 polymer ?
#
loop_
_entity_poly.entity_id
_entity_poly.type
_entity_poly.pdbx_seq_one_letter_code
_entity_poly.pdbx_strand_id
1 'polypeptide(L)'
;MNYKIRYACVCDRGKVRTNNEDNFWCQGLYLDQEHQGLDKTLTGEALQETMPGFAVFDGMGGESCGEIASYLAANAFQKCYQKEIGNGSSDMEGFIRRACREMNREVYQYSLDHKIRSMGSTASVIMFGKEQIYIGNLGDTRIYHFYDDTLKQISKEHSLKRFPGDKKGPLTHYVGIPESELQVSPHIARGSYHHKDKYLICSDGLTDLVSDQEIGQVLKNGKSVKECVEILLEMALNQGGRDNITILLCELEQTGGTEPAPRINRKKKWGIIGAALLLGIVALGVLAWFQFGGTAEETSGEETRQEAEPSKAPDKDREGKNVQLQEQENNTQLQENSIQMQEQEENTVGLVTKPKNQQQEPVVETAEAEYTYDEMEEDLKLLEEQYPDYMSLNSLGKTADQRDIWEAVLGDPQASRHILIQASIHAREYMNTLVAMKQIEEYLTGFESGAYENIPMENLYEDICIHVIPMVNPDGVTISQKGPAGIRDPQLRAAAEGIYQADLQNQKTTLPEEEYWRNWKANARGVDLNRNFDVGWQEYQGTSYPSSDCYKGEAPASEPETQAILQVQQENPLVCCVAYHSSGNLIYWNYGSQGQVLAQDQALAQKVQEVTEYPLHSTIDDGTDSAGCSDYFVLKLNIPAITIENGTGACPLGIEEWETLWTRNKNLFPALAVLYR
;
A
#
# COMPACT_ATOMS: atom_id res chain seq x y z
N MET A 1 -7.44 46.34 -12.85
CA MET A 1 -5.99 46.26 -12.53
C MET A 1 -5.41 45.30 -13.53
N ASN A 2 -4.39 45.72 -14.28
CA ASN A 2 -3.66 44.77 -15.12
C ASN A 2 -2.60 44.10 -14.25
N TYR A 3 -1.98 43.04 -14.77
CA TYR A 3 -0.81 42.44 -14.14
C TYR A 3 0.17 41.94 -15.19
N LYS A 4 1.41 41.78 -14.72
CA LYS A 4 2.48 41.04 -15.37
C LYS A 4 2.93 39.93 -14.43
N ILE A 5 3.35 38.80 -14.98
CA ILE A 5 3.97 37.72 -14.24
C ILE A 5 5.43 37.67 -14.63
N ARG A 6 6.35 37.70 -13.66
CA ARG A 6 7.71 37.21 -13.89
C ARG A 6 7.76 35.74 -13.53
N TYR A 7 8.43 34.93 -14.32
CA TYR A 7 8.60 33.52 -14.01
C TYR A 7 10.04 33.05 -14.19
N ALA A 8 10.40 32.03 -13.43
CA ALA A 8 11.59 31.23 -13.63
C ALA A 8 11.23 29.74 -13.54
N CYS A 9 11.90 28.90 -14.33
CA CYS A 9 11.75 27.46 -14.32
C CYS A 9 13.13 26.79 -14.41
N VAL A 10 13.34 25.77 -13.59
CA VAL A 10 14.38 24.76 -13.74
C VAL A 10 13.73 23.40 -13.86
N CYS A 11 14.37 22.51 -14.62
CA CYS A 11 14.03 21.10 -14.74
C CYS A 11 15.38 20.39 -14.87
N ASP A 12 15.76 19.63 -13.84
CA ASP A 12 17.08 19.03 -13.70
C ASP A 12 16.91 17.53 -13.44
N ARG A 13 17.81 16.72 -14.00
CA ARG A 13 17.75 15.26 -13.86
C ARG A 13 17.97 14.79 -12.41
N GLY A 14 18.59 15.60 -11.57
CA GLY A 14 19.16 15.16 -10.31
C GLY A 14 20.47 14.39 -10.52
N LYS A 15 21.00 13.86 -9.42
CA LYS A 15 22.31 13.20 -9.36
C LYS A 15 22.23 11.68 -9.53
N VAL A 16 21.07 11.08 -9.25
CA VAL A 16 20.89 9.62 -9.17
C VAL A 16 20.22 9.04 -10.42
N ARG A 17 19.20 9.71 -10.95
CA ARG A 17 18.46 9.26 -12.14
C ARG A 17 19.34 9.27 -13.41
N THR A 18 19.06 8.34 -14.32
CA THR A 18 19.76 8.15 -15.60
C THR A 18 19.15 8.99 -16.73
N ASN A 19 17.81 9.06 -16.77
CA ASN A 19 16.96 9.89 -17.61
C ASN A 19 16.30 11.02 -16.78
N ASN A 20 15.69 12.00 -17.46
CA ASN A 20 14.86 13.01 -16.83
C ASN A 20 13.42 12.81 -17.31
N GLU A 21 12.55 12.41 -16.40
CA GLU A 21 11.15 12.01 -16.64
C GLU A 21 10.18 13.19 -16.43
N ASP A 22 10.65 14.30 -15.82
CA ASP A 22 9.89 15.53 -15.64
C ASP A 22 9.79 16.38 -16.92
N ASN A 23 8.62 16.97 -17.16
CA ASN A 23 8.46 18.05 -18.14
C ASN A 23 7.69 19.25 -17.53
N PHE A 24 7.70 20.38 -18.21
CA PHE A 24 7.02 21.60 -17.77
C PHE A 24 6.37 22.32 -18.95
N TRP A 25 5.48 23.26 -18.68
CA TRP A 25 4.95 24.17 -19.70
C TRP A 25 5.03 25.63 -19.22
N CYS A 26 5.81 26.45 -19.92
CA CYS A 26 6.00 27.87 -19.66
C CYS A 26 5.60 28.68 -20.90
N GLN A 27 4.37 29.19 -20.95
CA GLN A 27 3.89 30.05 -22.07
C GLN A 27 4.09 29.45 -23.47
N GLY A 28 3.96 28.12 -23.60
CA GLY A 28 4.17 27.39 -24.86
C GLY A 28 5.57 26.78 -25.04
N LEU A 29 6.50 27.02 -24.11
CA LEU A 29 7.80 26.35 -24.04
C LEU A 29 7.69 25.11 -23.14
N TYR A 30 8.13 23.97 -23.64
CA TYR A 30 8.23 22.67 -22.95
C TYR A 30 9.41 21.91 -23.57
N LEU A 31 9.83 20.79 -22.96
CA LEU A 31 10.96 19.99 -23.47
C LEU A 31 10.49 19.01 -24.54
N ASP A 32 11.33 18.75 -25.56
CA ASP A 32 11.13 17.66 -26.53
C ASP A 32 11.20 16.29 -25.85
N GLN A 33 10.70 15.23 -26.49
CA GLN A 33 10.59 13.87 -25.90
C GLN A 33 11.93 13.32 -25.37
N GLU A 34 13.02 13.55 -26.09
CA GLU A 34 14.37 13.18 -25.65
C GLU A 34 15.07 14.41 -25.05
N HIS A 35 15.19 14.46 -23.72
CA HIS A 35 15.88 15.54 -23.01
C HIS A 35 16.66 15.03 -21.79
N GLN A 36 17.44 15.92 -21.19
CA GLN A 36 18.05 15.73 -19.86
C GLN A 36 17.62 16.83 -18.87
N GLY A 37 16.76 17.75 -19.29
CA GLY A 37 16.33 18.93 -18.53
C GLY A 37 16.74 20.23 -19.22
N LEU A 38 16.85 21.31 -18.45
CA LEU A 38 17.29 22.63 -18.88
C LEU A 38 18.76 22.88 -18.51
N ASP A 39 19.61 23.13 -19.52
CA ASP A 39 21.01 23.56 -19.31
C ASP A 39 21.15 24.81 -18.42
N LYS A 40 20.11 25.66 -18.38
CA LYS A 40 20.06 26.95 -17.68
C LYS A 40 18.64 27.26 -17.28
N THR A 41 18.48 27.90 -16.13
CA THR A 41 17.22 28.46 -15.64
C THR A 41 16.51 29.28 -16.71
N LEU A 42 15.36 28.78 -17.17
CA LEU A 42 14.45 29.49 -18.06
C LEU A 42 13.85 30.66 -17.29
N THR A 43 13.79 31.84 -17.88
CA THR A 43 13.13 33.02 -17.28
C THR A 43 12.35 33.79 -18.32
N GLY A 44 11.23 34.39 -17.92
CA GLY A 44 10.47 35.26 -18.81
C GLY A 44 9.48 36.16 -18.09
N GLU A 45 8.76 36.95 -18.87
CA GLU A 45 7.63 37.74 -18.41
C GLU A 45 6.39 37.42 -19.26
N ALA A 46 5.21 37.37 -18.63
CA ALA A 46 3.92 37.15 -19.28
C ALA A 46 2.94 38.26 -18.89
N LEU A 47 2.07 38.69 -19.82
CA LEU A 47 1.12 39.79 -19.61
C LEU A 47 -0.30 39.24 -19.43
N GLN A 48 -1.13 39.88 -18.61
CA GLN A 48 -2.55 39.48 -18.42
C GLN A 48 -3.31 39.27 -19.74
N GLU A 49 -2.95 40.04 -20.78
CA GLU A 49 -3.56 39.99 -22.11
C GLU A 49 -3.41 38.61 -22.80
N THR A 50 -2.37 37.84 -22.47
CA THR A 50 -2.14 36.49 -23.02
C THR A 50 -2.84 35.36 -22.24
N MET A 51 -3.53 35.69 -21.14
CA MET A 51 -4.15 34.76 -20.17
C MET A 51 -3.17 33.65 -19.72
N PRO A 52 -2.07 34.01 -19.04
CA PRO A 52 -0.90 33.15 -18.88
C PRO A 52 -1.18 31.78 -18.24
N GLY A 53 -0.75 30.69 -18.88
CA GLY A 53 -0.68 29.35 -18.29
C GLY A 53 0.74 28.93 -17.86
N PHE A 54 0.82 28.06 -16.85
CA PHE A 54 2.05 27.37 -16.42
C PHE A 54 1.72 25.96 -15.94
N ALA A 55 2.58 24.98 -16.19
CA ALA A 55 2.38 23.61 -15.70
C ALA A 55 3.68 22.86 -15.41
N VAL A 56 3.57 21.80 -14.60
CA VAL A 56 4.59 20.75 -14.40
C VAL A 56 3.92 19.39 -14.56
N PHE A 57 4.63 18.48 -15.20
CA PHE A 57 4.24 17.09 -15.48
C PHE A 57 5.37 16.18 -14.99
N ASP A 58 5.14 15.53 -13.87
CA ASP A 58 6.08 14.62 -13.21
C ASP A 58 5.82 13.23 -13.80
N GLY A 59 6.80 12.66 -14.51
CA GLY A 59 6.62 11.47 -15.36
C GLY A 59 6.90 10.17 -14.61
N MET A 60 6.08 9.14 -14.84
CA MET A 60 6.23 7.85 -14.17
C MET A 60 5.84 6.67 -15.08
N GLY A 61 6.52 5.54 -14.90
CA GLY A 61 6.20 4.29 -15.60
C GLY A 61 7.28 3.24 -15.38
N GLY A 62 6.93 1.98 -15.65
CA GLY A 62 7.93 0.93 -15.85
C GLY A 62 8.64 1.11 -17.19
N GLU A 63 9.83 0.51 -17.35
CA GLU A 63 10.57 0.48 -18.63
C GLU A 63 10.89 1.87 -19.24
N SER A 64 11.22 2.89 -18.43
CA SER A 64 11.62 4.24 -18.90
C SER A 64 10.64 4.89 -19.88
N CYS A 65 9.37 4.96 -19.47
CA CYS A 65 8.30 5.62 -20.22
C CYS A 65 7.81 6.95 -19.58
N GLY A 66 8.42 7.39 -18.48
CA GLY A 66 8.01 8.59 -17.74
C GLY A 66 8.23 9.88 -18.53
N GLU A 67 9.38 10.01 -19.20
CA GLU A 67 9.72 11.12 -20.10
C GLU A 67 8.75 11.22 -21.29
N ILE A 68 8.26 10.08 -21.78
CA ILE A 68 7.28 10.05 -22.86
C ILE A 68 5.92 10.50 -22.34
N ALA A 69 5.52 10.08 -21.14
CA ALA A 69 4.24 10.45 -20.54
C ALA A 69 4.15 11.95 -20.23
N SER A 70 5.19 12.53 -19.63
CA SER A 70 5.26 13.96 -19.32
C SER A 70 5.38 14.81 -20.59
N TYR A 71 6.11 14.35 -21.62
CA TYR A 71 6.13 14.96 -22.94
C TYR A 71 4.75 14.97 -23.61
N LEU A 72 4.05 13.84 -23.64
CA LEU A 72 2.71 13.73 -24.24
C LEU A 72 1.70 14.60 -23.50
N ALA A 73 1.76 14.66 -22.16
CA ALA A 73 0.96 15.58 -21.36
C ALA A 73 1.24 17.04 -21.72
N ALA A 74 2.51 17.46 -21.78
CA ALA A 74 2.91 18.82 -22.17
C ALA A 74 2.46 19.18 -23.59
N ASN A 75 2.58 18.24 -24.54
CA ASN A 75 2.18 18.42 -25.93
C ASN A 75 0.65 18.51 -26.09
N ALA A 76 -0.11 17.66 -25.40
CA ALA A 76 -1.56 17.70 -25.37
C ALA A 76 -2.08 18.99 -24.70
N PHE A 77 -1.45 19.44 -23.61
CA PHE A 77 -1.73 20.72 -22.99
C PHE A 77 -1.50 21.89 -23.96
N GLN A 78 -0.37 21.90 -24.68
CA GLN A 78 -0.05 22.90 -25.72
C GLN A 78 -1.14 22.96 -26.80
N LYS A 79 -1.52 21.80 -27.36
CA LYS A 79 -2.60 21.69 -28.38
C LYS A 79 -3.91 22.29 -27.84
N CYS A 80 -4.29 21.96 -26.61
CA CYS A 80 -5.50 22.47 -25.96
C CYS A 80 -5.44 23.99 -25.72
N TYR A 81 -4.32 24.49 -25.21
CA TYR A 81 -4.13 25.92 -24.93
C TYR A 81 -4.28 26.75 -26.20
N GLN A 82 -3.62 26.35 -27.29
CA GLN A 82 -3.75 27.03 -28.59
C GLN A 82 -5.19 27.02 -29.12
N LYS A 83 -5.87 25.87 -29.00
CA LYS A 83 -7.25 25.66 -29.49
C LYS A 83 -8.29 26.50 -28.74
N GLU A 84 -8.14 26.69 -27.44
CA GLU A 84 -9.16 27.37 -26.61
C GLU A 84 -8.72 28.74 -26.12
N ILE A 85 -7.62 28.82 -25.36
CA ILE A 85 -7.16 30.06 -24.71
C ILE A 85 -6.55 31.00 -25.74
N GLY A 86 -5.75 30.47 -26.68
CA GLY A 86 -5.22 31.22 -27.83
C GLY A 86 -6.30 31.79 -28.75
N ASN A 87 -7.49 31.17 -28.78
CA ASN A 87 -8.67 31.65 -29.50
C ASN A 87 -9.62 32.51 -28.64
N GLY A 88 -9.20 32.91 -27.43
CA GLY A 88 -9.90 33.90 -26.60
C GLY A 88 -10.97 33.33 -25.66
N SER A 89 -11.00 32.01 -25.41
CA SER A 89 -11.86 31.43 -24.37
C SER A 89 -11.53 32.00 -22.99
N SER A 90 -12.57 32.35 -22.21
CA SER A 90 -12.45 32.80 -20.82
C SER A 90 -12.84 31.74 -19.79
N ASP A 91 -13.26 30.55 -20.23
CA ASP A 91 -13.65 29.42 -19.37
C ASP A 91 -12.41 28.65 -18.90
N MET A 92 -11.72 29.18 -17.89
CA MET A 92 -10.47 28.61 -17.37
C MET A 92 -10.68 27.28 -16.63
N GLU A 93 -11.77 27.14 -15.86
CA GLU A 93 -12.07 25.90 -15.15
C GLU A 93 -12.44 24.78 -16.14
N GLY A 94 -13.34 25.04 -17.09
CA GLY A 94 -13.68 24.05 -18.10
C GLY A 94 -12.49 23.75 -19.02
N PHE A 95 -11.63 24.73 -19.32
CA PHE A 95 -10.38 24.50 -20.05
C PHE A 95 -9.48 23.51 -19.30
N ILE A 96 -9.24 23.70 -18.01
CA ILE A 96 -8.43 22.79 -17.18
C ILE A 96 -9.01 21.37 -17.21
N ARG A 97 -10.34 21.22 -17.05
CA ARG A 97 -11.01 19.89 -17.13
C ARG A 97 -10.85 19.25 -18.50
N ARG A 98 -10.98 20.01 -19.59
CA ARG A 98 -10.81 19.52 -20.96
C ARG A 98 -9.35 19.12 -21.22
N ALA A 99 -8.40 19.99 -20.89
CA ALA A 99 -6.97 19.71 -21.03
C ALA A 99 -6.55 18.45 -20.26
N CYS A 100 -7.00 18.24 -19.02
CA CYS A 100 -6.68 17.02 -18.26
C CYS A 100 -7.18 15.74 -18.94
N ARG A 101 -8.37 15.76 -19.55
CA ARG A 101 -8.88 14.59 -20.29
C ARG A 101 -8.14 14.35 -21.60
N GLU A 102 -7.83 15.39 -22.38
CA GLU A 102 -7.06 15.22 -23.61
C GLU A 102 -5.62 14.77 -23.32
N MET A 103 -4.99 15.26 -22.23
CA MET A 103 -3.71 14.72 -21.75
C MET A 103 -3.83 13.23 -21.40
N ASN A 104 -4.87 12.85 -20.64
CA ASN A 104 -5.06 11.45 -20.21
C ASN A 104 -5.24 10.53 -21.42
N ARG A 105 -6.05 10.98 -22.38
CA ARG A 105 -6.30 10.27 -23.62
C ARG A 105 -5.04 10.10 -24.48
N GLU A 106 -4.21 11.12 -24.64
CA GLU A 106 -3.00 11.01 -25.48
C GLU A 106 -1.94 10.12 -24.82
N VAL A 107 -1.77 10.17 -23.49
CA VAL A 107 -0.86 9.27 -22.75
C VAL A 107 -1.38 7.83 -22.75
N TYR A 108 -2.67 7.62 -22.47
CA TYR A 108 -3.28 6.29 -22.46
C TYR A 108 -3.36 5.65 -23.85
N GLN A 109 -3.67 6.42 -24.90
CA GLN A 109 -3.64 5.89 -26.27
C GLN A 109 -2.22 5.48 -26.67
N TYR A 110 -1.20 6.23 -26.25
CA TYR A 110 0.19 5.85 -26.50
C TYR A 110 0.56 4.54 -25.80
N SER A 111 0.16 4.35 -24.53
CA SER A 111 0.43 3.11 -23.81
C SER A 111 -0.28 1.91 -24.44
N LEU A 112 -1.53 2.07 -24.92
CA LEU A 112 -2.22 1.04 -25.71
C LEU A 112 -1.49 0.72 -27.03
N ASP A 113 -1.16 1.73 -27.83
CA ASP A 113 -0.54 1.57 -29.15
C ASP A 113 0.84 0.88 -29.07
N HIS A 114 1.57 1.09 -27.97
CA HIS A 114 2.90 0.53 -27.73
C HIS A 114 2.92 -0.62 -26.72
N LYS A 115 1.74 -1.06 -26.23
CA LYS A 115 1.55 -2.15 -25.24
C LYS A 115 2.28 -1.93 -23.89
N ILE A 116 2.46 -0.67 -23.49
CA ILE A 116 3.14 -0.31 -22.24
C ILE A 116 2.19 -0.54 -21.07
N ARG A 117 2.60 -1.38 -20.10
CA ARG A 117 1.73 -1.83 -18.99
C ARG A 117 1.42 -0.76 -17.95
N SER A 118 2.38 0.12 -17.66
CA SER A 118 2.25 1.15 -16.63
C SER A 118 3.01 2.40 -17.07
N MET A 119 2.27 3.44 -17.38
CA MET A 119 2.76 4.71 -17.91
C MET A 119 1.79 5.82 -17.50
N GLY A 120 2.32 6.91 -16.97
CA GLY A 120 1.52 8.05 -16.60
C GLY A 120 2.33 9.28 -16.22
N SER A 121 1.64 10.37 -15.93
CA SER A 121 2.27 11.59 -15.41
C SER A 121 1.31 12.33 -14.49
N THR A 122 1.85 13.10 -13.55
CA THR A 122 1.05 14.10 -12.85
C THR A 122 0.67 15.23 -13.82
N ALA A 123 -0.25 16.09 -13.43
CA ALA A 123 -0.49 17.32 -14.16
C ALA A 123 -0.89 18.43 -13.19
N SER A 124 0.05 19.30 -12.85
CA SER A 124 -0.18 20.47 -11.99
C SER A 124 -0.10 21.75 -12.79
N VAL A 125 -1.24 22.42 -12.96
CA VAL A 125 -1.47 23.55 -13.86
C VAL A 125 -1.93 24.79 -13.09
N ILE A 126 -1.42 25.97 -13.47
CA ILE A 126 -1.93 27.29 -13.05
C ILE A 126 -2.31 28.10 -14.30
N MET A 127 -3.53 28.64 -14.30
CA MET A 127 -4.05 29.55 -15.31
C MET A 127 -4.38 30.90 -14.68
N PHE A 128 -3.74 31.97 -15.16
CA PHE A 128 -3.97 33.33 -14.71
C PHE A 128 -5.04 34.00 -15.58
N GLY A 129 -6.26 34.11 -15.04
CA GLY A 129 -7.39 34.78 -15.69
C GLY A 129 -7.35 36.30 -15.53
N LYS A 130 -8.44 36.98 -15.92
CA LYS A 130 -8.54 38.46 -15.82
C LYS A 130 -8.78 39.00 -14.40
N GLU A 131 -9.36 38.18 -13.52
CA GLU A 131 -9.75 38.58 -12.15
C GLU A 131 -9.36 37.56 -11.07
N GLN A 132 -9.12 36.30 -11.45
CA GLN A 132 -8.82 35.17 -10.56
C GLN A 132 -7.77 34.27 -11.21
N ILE A 133 -6.95 33.62 -10.38
CA ILE A 133 -6.21 32.42 -10.79
C ILE A 133 -7.11 31.20 -10.69
N TYR A 134 -6.80 30.21 -11.51
CA TYR A 134 -7.37 28.87 -11.48
C TYR A 134 -6.20 27.90 -11.42
N ILE A 135 -6.29 26.89 -10.56
CA ILE A 135 -5.35 25.77 -10.57
C ILE A 135 -6.10 24.49 -10.89
N GLY A 136 -5.40 23.55 -11.51
CA GLY A 136 -5.84 22.18 -11.70
C GLY A 136 -4.71 21.26 -11.29
N ASN A 137 -4.98 20.22 -10.49
CA ASN A 137 -3.98 19.19 -10.26
C ASN A 137 -4.53 17.76 -10.34
N LEU A 138 -3.76 16.88 -10.97
CA LEU A 138 -3.79 15.42 -10.90
C LEU A 138 -2.42 14.97 -10.39
N GLY A 139 -2.35 13.91 -9.59
CA GLY A 139 -1.14 13.49 -8.88
C GLY A 139 -0.88 14.28 -7.59
N ASP A 140 0.38 14.25 -7.13
CA ASP A 140 0.88 14.83 -5.89
C ASP A 140 1.87 16.00 -6.08
N THR A 141 2.44 16.20 -7.28
CA THR A 141 3.20 17.40 -7.67
C THR A 141 2.56 18.68 -7.13
N ARG A 142 3.26 19.38 -6.24
CA ARG A 142 2.63 20.38 -5.38
C ARG A 142 2.50 21.73 -6.05
N ILE A 143 1.41 22.43 -5.76
CA ILE A 143 1.23 23.86 -6.06
C ILE A 143 1.10 24.61 -4.75
N TYR A 144 1.99 25.59 -4.53
CA TYR A 144 1.97 26.49 -3.38
C TYR A 144 1.65 27.92 -3.78
N HIS A 145 0.94 28.64 -2.91
CA HIS A 145 0.74 30.07 -2.94
C HIS A 145 1.49 30.68 -1.75
N PHE A 146 2.45 31.56 -2.02
CA PHE A 146 3.16 32.33 -1.01
C PHE A 146 2.65 33.77 -1.01
N TYR A 147 2.07 34.18 0.12
CA TYR A 147 1.50 35.51 0.35
C TYR A 147 1.63 35.90 1.84
N ASP A 148 1.77 37.19 2.16
CA ASP A 148 1.85 37.69 3.56
C ASP A 148 2.85 36.88 4.42
N ASP A 149 4.07 36.69 3.91
CA ASP A 149 5.15 35.88 4.47
C ASP A 149 4.81 34.40 4.78
N THR A 150 3.70 33.89 4.25
CA THR A 150 3.16 32.55 4.52
C THR A 150 3.17 31.71 3.25
N LEU A 151 3.85 30.56 3.29
CA LEU A 151 3.70 29.51 2.26
C LEU A 151 2.45 28.69 2.56
N LYS A 152 1.61 28.46 1.56
CA LYS A 152 0.43 27.59 1.69
C LYS A 152 0.30 26.68 0.47
N GLN A 153 0.27 25.37 0.67
CA GLN A 153 -0.13 24.43 -0.38
C GLN A 153 -1.59 24.68 -0.77
N ILE A 154 -1.84 24.79 -2.08
CA ILE A 154 -3.17 25.00 -2.66
C ILE A 154 -3.62 23.87 -3.58
N SER A 155 -2.69 23.04 -4.07
CA SER A 155 -3.03 21.73 -4.67
C SER A 155 -3.60 20.78 -3.61
N LYS A 156 -4.37 19.78 -4.05
CA LYS A 156 -4.76 18.63 -3.22
C LYS A 156 -4.01 17.41 -3.73
N GLU A 157 -3.13 16.82 -2.93
CA GLU A 157 -2.44 15.59 -3.32
C GLU A 157 -3.44 14.45 -3.53
N HIS A 158 -3.24 13.68 -4.60
CA HIS A 158 -3.99 12.48 -4.93
C HIS A 158 -3.21 11.20 -4.60
N SER A 159 -2.37 11.23 -3.56
CA SER A 159 -1.62 10.08 -3.05
C SER A 159 -2.32 9.44 -1.84
N LEU A 160 -2.31 8.11 -1.73
CA LEU A 160 -2.76 7.39 -0.53
C LEU A 160 -1.65 7.38 0.53
N LYS A 161 -1.64 8.42 1.39
CA LYS A 161 -0.82 8.41 2.61
C LYS A 161 -1.48 7.48 3.63
N ARG A 162 -0.76 6.43 4.04
CA ARG A 162 -1.27 5.33 4.86
C ARG A 162 -1.29 5.71 6.35
N PHE A 163 -0.34 6.55 6.79
CA PHE A 163 -0.24 7.04 8.17
C PHE A 163 0.10 8.56 8.29
N PRO A 164 -0.18 9.20 9.44
CA PRO A 164 0.26 10.56 9.74
C PRO A 164 1.79 10.66 9.87
N GLY A 165 2.47 10.88 8.74
CA GLY A 165 3.93 10.95 8.67
C GLY A 165 4.53 10.38 7.38
N ASP A 166 3.74 9.62 6.62
CA ASP A 166 4.17 9.06 5.33
C ASP A 166 4.56 10.17 4.35
N LYS A 167 5.73 10.00 3.73
CA LYS A 167 6.22 10.94 2.71
C LYS A 167 5.52 10.76 1.36
N LYS A 168 5.42 9.52 0.88
CA LYS A 168 4.92 9.18 -0.46
C LYS A 168 4.07 7.91 -0.41
N GLY A 169 3.04 7.85 -1.23
CA GLY A 169 2.12 6.72 -1.37
C GLY A 169 1.52 6.71 -2.78
N PRO A 170 0.88 5.62 -3.23
CA PRO A 170 0.49 5.44 -4.62
C PRO A 170 -0.50 6.52 -5.08
N LEU A 171 -0.35 6.95 -6.34
CA LEU A 171 -1.23 7.95 -6.95
C LEU A 171 -2.57 7.35 -7.34
N THR A 172 -3.63 7.89 -6.76
CA THR A 172 -5.04 7.55 -7.05
C THR A 172 -5.59 8.25 -8.29
N HIS A 173 -4.95 9.36 -8.71
CA HIS A 173 -5.36 10.14 -9.88
C HIS A 173 -4.10 10.65 -10.57
N TYR A 174 -3.97 10.37 -11.86
CA TYR A 174 -2.88 10.84 -12.72
C TYR A 174 -3.35 10.82 -14.18
N VAL A 175 -2.50 11.30 -15.09
CA VAL A 175 -2.69 11.28 -16.53
C VAL A 175 -2.13 9.97 -17.09
N GLY A 176 -2.91 9.18 -17.81
CA GLY A 176 -2.54 7.88 -18.36
C GLY A 176 -3.43 6.71 -17.90
N ILE A 177 -4.40 6.96 -17.02
CA ILE A 177 -5.33 5.93 -16.51
C ILE A 177 -6.39 5.62 -17.58
N PRO A 178 -6.75 4.34 -17.81
CA PRO A 178 -7.89 3.96 -18.65
C PRO A 178 -9.18 4.68 -18.25
N GLU A 179 -9.96 5.17 -19.21
CA GLU A 179 -11.26 5.80 -18.90
C GLU A 179 -12.29 4.82 -18.30
N SER A 180 -12.08 3.50 -18.47
CA SER A 180 -12.84 2.43 -17.81
C SER A 180 -12.49 2.28 -16.32
N GLU A 181 -11.25 2.53 -15.92
CA GLU A 181 -10.80 2.46 -14.52
C GLU A 181 -11.08 3.77 -13.77
N LEU A 182 -10.75 4.91 -14.38
CA LEU A 182 -10.99 6.22 -13.79
C LEU A 182 -11.18 7.31 -14.84
N GLN A 183 -12.36 7.94 -14.86
CA GLN A 183 -12.53 9.22 -15.52
C GLN A 183 -11.78 10.31 -14.76
N VAL A 184 -10.63 10.75 -15.30
CA VAL A 184 -9.80 11.77 -14.67
C VAL A 184 -10.55 13.06 -14.36
N SER A 185 -10.61 13.40 -13.07
CA SER A 185 -11.22 14.63 -12.57
C SER A 185 -10.20 15.42 -11.75
N PRO A 186 -9.57 16.47 -12.32
CA PRO A 186 -8.59 17.27 -11.58
C PRO A 186 -9.23 17.94 -10.37
N HIS A 187 -8.46 18.05 -9.28
CA HIS A 187 -8.78 19.00 -8.22
C HIS A 187 -8.65 20.41 -8.79
N ILE A 188 -9.72 21.20 -8.72
CA ILE A 188 -9.72 22.59 -9.17
C ILE A 188 -10.00 23.52 -8.00
N ALA A 189 -9.14 24.51 -7.86
CA ALA A 189 -9.32 25.63 -6.95
C ALA A 189 -9.12 26.96 -7.69
N ARG A 190 -9.75 28.02 -7.19
CA ARG A 190 -9.64 29.37 -7.74
C ARG A 190 -9.51 30.41 -6.64
N GLY A 191 -8.82 31.51 -6.94
CA GLY A 191 -8.51 32.53 -5.95
C GLY A 191 -8.28 33.91 -6.56
N SER A 192 -8.55 34.95 -5.79
CA SER A 192 -8.08 36.31 -6.10
C SER A 192 -6.58 36.40 -5.82
N TYR A 193 -5.82 36.94 -6.78
CA TYR A 193 -4.39 37.21 -6.66
C TYR A 193 -4.14 38.69 -6.30
N HIS A 194 -3.00 38.95 -5.66
CA HIS A 194 -2.58 40.27 -5.20
C HIS A 194 -1.18 40.61 -5.71
N HIS A 195 -0.79 41.88 -5.61
CA HIS A 195 0.56 42.32 -5.97
C HIS A 195 1.61 41.63 -5.08
N LYS A 196 2.64 41.05 -5.71
CA LYS A 196 3.71 40.21 -5.12
C LYS A 196 3.28 38.84 -4.59
N ASP A 197 2.09 38.36 -4.95
CA ASP A 197 1.78 36.94 -4.76
C ASP A 197 2.78 36.10 -5.57
N LYS A 198 3.35 35.08 -4.93
CA LYS A 198 4.23 34.09 -5.56
C LYS A 198 3.51 32.74 -5.64
N TYR A 199 3.65 32.06 -6.76
CA TYR A 199 3.08 30.73 -7.00
C TYR A 199 4.19 29.79 -7.45
N LEU A 200 4.36 28.69 -6.70
CA LEU A 200 5.38 27.68 -6.95
C LEU A 200 4.70 26.37 -7.36
N ILE A 201 5.12 25.79 -8.47
CA ILE A 201 4.84 24.40 -8.83
C ILE A 201 6.15 23.62 -8.73
N CYS A 202 6.15 22.45 -8.09
CA CYS A 202 7.34 21.61 -8.03
C CYS A 202 7.03 20.10 -7.95
N SER A 203 7.85 19.30 -8.62
CA SER A 203 7.89 17.84 -8.47
C SER A 203 8.46 17.44 -7.09
N ASP A 204 8.29 16.17 -6.74
CA ASP A 204 8.66 15.67 -5.43
C ASP A 204 10.18 15.66 -5.17
N GLY A 205 11.02 15.64 -6.22
CA GLY A 205 12.47 15.79 -6.10
C GLY A 205 12.91 17.10 -5.43
N LEU A 206 12.05 18.13 -5.37
CA LEU A 206 12.22 19.24 -4.43
C LEU A 206 11.66 18.90 -3.04
N THR A 207 10.39 18.52 -2.93
CA THR A 207 9.65 18.52 -1.65
C THR A 207 9.94 17.36 -0.72
N ASP A 208 10.55 16.28 -1.21
CA ASP A 208 11.03 15.16 -0.40
C ASP A 208 12.35 15.48 0.32
N LEU A 209 13.10 16.44 -0.24
CA LEU A 209 14.42 16.88 0.21
C LEU A 209 14.38 18.24 0.94
N VAL A 210 13.57 19.21 0.49
CA VAL A 210 13.51 20.56 1.05
C VAL A 210 12.13 20.80 1.68
N SER A 211 12.11 21.17 2.95
CA SER A 211 10.86 21.34 3.71
C SER A 211 10.08 22.60 3.32
N ASP A 212 8.75 22.58 3.50
CA ASP A 212 7.86 23.75 3.33
C ASP A 212 8.37 25.01 4.06
N GLN A 213 8.98 24.85 5.24
CA GLN A 213 9.55 25.96 6.00
C GLN A 213 10.76 26.57 5.30
N GLU A 214 11.65 25.73 4.75
CA GLU A 214 12.81 26.17 3.98
C GLU A 214 12.40 26.81 2.66
N ILE A 215 11.46 26.19 1.93
CA ILE A 215 10.87 26.75 0.70
C ILE A 215 10.29 28.15 1.00
N GLY A 216 9.46 28.28 2.04
CA GLY A 216 8.90 29.56 2.46
C GLY A 216 9.97 30.58 2.83
N GLN A 217 11.07 30.16 3.46
CA GLN A 217 12.17 31.03 3.85
C GLN A 217 12.99 31.53 2.65
N VAL A 218 13.19 30.70 1.61
CA VAL A 218 13.81 31.10 0.34
C VAL A 218 12.90 32.07 -0.41
N LEU A 219 11.61 31.75 -0.58
CA LEU A 219 10.66 32.62 -1.27
C LEU A 219 10.48 33.98 -0.56
N LYS A 220 10.65 34.03 0.77
CA LYS A 220 10.64 35.26 1.56
C LYS A 220 11.89 36.13 1.33
N ASN A 221 13.08 35.53 1.30
CA ASN A 221 14.35 36.26 1.27
C ASN A 221 14.91 36.52 -0.13
N GLY A 222 14.54 35.72 -1.13
CA GLY A 222 15.06 35.81 -2.49
C GLY A 222 14.65 37.11 -3.20
N LYS A 223 15.60 37.71 -3.93
CA LYS A 223 15.45 39.03 -4.57
C LYS A 223 14.81 38.95 -5.96
N SER A 224 14.78 37.75 -6.55
CA SER A 224 14.16 37.48 -7.85
C SER A 224 13.65 36.04 -7.94
N VAL A 225 12.67 35.79 -8.83
CA VAL A 225 12.18 34.43 -9.10
C VAL A 225 13.28 33.48 -9.55
N LYS A 226 14.26 33.98 -10.33
CA LYS A 226 15.42 33.22 -10.79
C LYS A 226 16.30 32.74 -9.63
N GLU A 227 16.73 33.68 -8.79
CA GLU A 227 17.55 33.39 -7.60
C GLU A 227 16.84 32.40 -6.65
N CYS A 228 15.51 32.50 -6.50
CA CYS A 228 14.74 31.56 -5.69
C CYS A 228 14.80 30.12 -6.23
N VAL A 229 14.55 29.90 -7.53
CA VAL A 229 14.55 28.52 -8.09
C VAL A 229 15.96 27.94 -8.15
N GLU A 230 16.99 28.77 -8.40
CA GLU A 230 18.40 28.34 -8.37
C GLU A 230 18.83 27.91 -6.96
N ILE A 231 18.47 28.68 -5.92
CA ILE A 231 18.73 28.29 -4.53
C ILE A 231 17.99 26.99 -4.16
N LEU A 232 16.71 26.84 -4.54
CA LEU A 232 15.95 25.63 -4.23
C LEU A 232 16.51 24.38 -4.93
N LEU A 233 16.96 24.53 -6.18
CA LEU A 233 17.64 23.47 -6.91
C LEU A 233 18.97 23.09 -6.25
N GLU A 234 19.81 24.07 -5.90
CA GLU A 234 21.05 23.82 -5.16
C GLU A 234 20.79 23.09 -3.82
N MET A 235 19.73 23.47 -3.09
CA MET A 235 19.35 22.80 -1.83
C MET A 235 18.96 21.34 -2.05
N ALA A 236 18.09 21.05 -3.03
CA ALA A 236 17.70 19.67 -3.37
C ALA A 236 18.89 18.82 -3.84
N LEU A 237 19.72 19.36 -4.75
CA LEU A 237 20.93 18.70 -5.21
C LEU A 237 21.92 18.44 -4.06
N ASN A 238 22.10 19.37 -3.13
CA ASN A 238 23.00 19.21 -1.98
C ASN A 238 22.49 18.18 -0.96
N GLN A 239 21.18 17.96 -0.86
CA GLN A 239 20.59 16.87 -0.06
C GLN A 239 20.55 15.50 -0.79
N GLY A 240 21.10 15.44 -1.99
CA GLY A 240 21.39 14.21 -2.71
C GLY A 240 20.88 14.19 -4.15
N GLY A 241 19.91 15.04 -4.51
CA GLY A 241 19.30 15.06 -5.85
C GLY A 241 18.84 13.66 -6.28
N ARG A 242 18.02 13.01 -5.44
CA ARG A 242 17.67 11.59 -5.57
C ARG A 242 16.72 11.31 -6.72
N ASP A 243 15.91 12.30 -7.08
CA ASP A 243 14.94 12.21 -8.17
C ASP A 243 15.12 13.36 -9.17
N ASN A 244 14.29 13.40 -10.21
CA ASN A 244 14.18 14.54 -11.11
C ASN A 244 13.60 15.76 -10.36
N ILE A 245 14.07 16.97 -10.70
CA ILE A 245 13.81 18.19 -9.94
C ILE A 245 13.31 19.27 -10.89
N THR A 246 11.99 19.52 -10.87
CA THR A 246 11.36 20.60 -11.60
C THR A 246 10.75 21.61 -10.64
N ILE A 247 11.12 22.88 -10.83
CA ILE A 247 10.76 23.99 -9.96
C ILE A 247 10.37 25.18 -10.83
N LEU A 248 9.08 25.51 -10.83
CA LEU A 248 8.50 26.61 -11.60
C LEU A 248 7.92 27.65 -10.65
N LEU A 249 8.48 28.86 -10.65
CA LEU A 249 8.06 29.95 -9.77
C LEU A 249 7.58 31.16 -10.58
N CYS A 250 6.34 31.57 -10.33
CA CYS A 250 5.71 32.79 -10.84
C CYS A 250 5.60 33.86 -9.74
N GLU A 251 5.90 35.11 -10.04
CA GLU A 251 5.64 36.28 -9.18
C GLU A 251 4.76 37.29 -9.93
N LEU A 252 3.66 37.71 -9.31
CA LEU A 252 2.68 38.60 -9.92
C LEU A 252 2.92 40.09 -9.57
N GLU A 253 3.23 40.89 -10.58
CA GLU A 253 3.31 42.35 -10.48
C GLU A 253 2.03 42.98 -11.02
N GLN A 254 1.17 43.51 -10.13
CA GLN A 254 0.04 44.35 -10.58
C GLN A 254 0.55 45.62 -11.29
N THR A 255 0.00 45.90 -12.46
CA THR A 255 0.30 47.07 -13.30
C THR A 255 -0.95 47.94 -13.42
N GLY A 256 -0.91 49.13 -12.80
CA GLY A 256 -2.00 50.13 -12.88
C GLY A 256 -3.16 49.90 -11.90
N GLY A 257 -3.18 50.72 -10.84
CA GLY A 257 -4.21 50.80 -9.81
C GLY A 257 -3.61 51.30 -8.50
N THR A 258 -4.35 52.08 -7.71
CA THR A 258 -3.91 52.49 -6.36
C THR A 258 -3.76 51.25 -5.48
N GLU A 259 -2.72 51.21 -4.64
CA GLU A 259 -2.50 50.11 -3.68
C GLU A 259 -3.79 49.78 -2.91
N PRO A 260 -4.25 48.52 -2.90
CA PRO A 260 -5.34 48.13 -2.02
C PRO A 260 -4.87 48.28 -0.57
N ALA A 261 -5.61 49.06 0.22
CA ALA A 261 -5.24 49.37 1.60
C ALA A 261 -4.96 48.10 2.44
N PRO A 262 -3.94 48.11 3.31
CA PRO A 262 -3.51 46.91 4.03
C PRO A 262 -4.66 46.28 4.82
N ARG A 263 -4.87 44.98 4.65
CA ARG A 263 -5.95 44.23 5.30
C ARG A 263 -5.73 44.19 6.81
N ILE A 264 -6.45 45.05 7.55
CA ILE A 264 -6.57 44.93 9.01
C ILE A 264 -7.25 43.61 9.33
N ASN A 265 -6.45 42.61 9.73
CA ASN A 265 -6.93 41.28 10.07
C ASN A 265 -7.89 41.34 11.28
N ARG A 266 -9.20 41.24 11.01
CA ARG A 266 -10.25 41.35 12.05
C ARG A 266 -10.08 40.33 13.18
N LYS A 267 -9.41 39.18 12.95
CA LYS A 267 -9.12 38.19 14.01
C LYS A 267 -8.11 38.71 15.05
N LYS A 268 -7.16 39.59 14.68
CA LYS A 268 -6.17 40.15 15.64
C LYS A 268 -6.78 41.15 16.64
N LYS A 269 -7.91 41.82 16.32
CA LYS A 269 -8.56 42.74 17.28
C LYS A 269 -9.25 42.01 18.45
N TRP A 270 -9.86 40.85 18.20
CA TRP A 270 -10.53 40.09 19.27
C TRP A 270 -9.54 39.43 20.24
N GLY A 271 -8.37 38.98 19.76
CA GLY A 271 -7.31 38.46 20.62
C GLY A 271 -6.74 39.51 21.60
N ILE A 272 -6.54 40.74 21.14
CA ILE A 272 -6.00 41.83 21.99
C ILE A 272 -7.04 42.29 23.04
N ILE A 273 -8.33 42.35 22.67
CA ILE A 273 -9.41 42.69 23.61
C ILE A 273 -9.64 41.56 24.62
N GLY A 274 -9.59 40.29 24.18
CA GLY A 274 -9.70 39.12 25.06
C GLY A 274 -8.55 38.99 26.07
N ALA A 275 -7.31 39.21 25.64
CA ALA A 275 -6.14 39.18 26.51
C ALA A 275 -6.17 40.30 27.57
N ALA A 276 -6.62 41.50 27.20
CA ALA A 276 -6.78 42.61 28.14
C ALA A 276 -7.88 42.34 29.20
N LEU A 277 -8.99 41.69 28.81
CA LEU A 277 -10.04 41.27 29.74
C LEU A 277 -9.57 40.17 30.70
N LEU A 278 -8.84 39.17 30.21
CA LEU A 278 -8.28 38.10 31.05
C LEU A 278 -7.24 38.62 32.05
N LEU A 279 -6.33 39.51 31.64
CA LEU A 279 -5.39 40.15 32.56
C LEU A 279 -6.09 41.05 33.59
N GLY A 280 -7.17 41.73 33.20
CA GLY A 280 -7.99 42.52 34.14
C GLY A 280 -8.70 41.67 35.20
N ILE A 281 -9.23 40.50 34.82
CA ILE A 281 -9.89 39.57 35.76
C ILE A 281 -8.89 38.96 36.74
N VAL A 282 -7.69 38.57 36.29
CA VAL A 282 -6.62 38.07 37.17
C VAL A 282 -6.13 39.15 38.14
N ALA A 283 -5.95 40.39 37.67
CA ALA A 283 -5.56 41.50 38.54
C ALA A 283 -6.61 41.82 39.63
N LEU A 284 -7.90 41.76 39.29
CA LEU A 284 -8.99 41.93 40.25
C LEU A 284 -9.08 40.77 41.27
N GLY A 285 -8.83 39.53 40.84
CA GLY A 285 -8.78 38.37 41.73
C GLY A 285 -7.65 38.46 42.77
N VAL A 286 -6.46 38.90 42.36
CA VAL A 286 -5.32 39.11 43.28
C VAL A 286 -5.59 40.26 44.25
N LEU A 287 -6.17 41.37 43.79
CA LEU A 287 -6.55 42.49 44.67
C LEU A 287 -7.62 42.12 45.70
N ALA A 288 -8.60 41.28 45.33
CA ALA A 288 -9.62 40.79 46.25
C ALA A 288 -9.02 39.89 47.35
N TRP A 289 -8.03 39.07 47.01
CA TRP A 289 -7.34 38.19 47.97
C TRP A 289 -6.56 38.99 49.02
N PHE A 290 -5.90 40.08 48.62
CA PHE A 290 -5.21 41.00 49.54
C PHE A 290 -6.14 41.90 50.37
N GLN A 291 -7.41 42.09 49.98
CA GLN A 291 -8.35 42.94 50.74
C GLN A 291 -9.19 42.19 51.80
N PHE A 292 -9.34 40.86 51.72
CA PHE A 292 -10.28 40.10 52.57
C PHE A 292 -9.72 38.80 53.17
N GLY A 293 -8.38 38.64 53.24
CA GLY A 293 -7.71 37.36 53.54
C GLY A 293 -6.76 37.31 54.76
N GLY A 294 -7.10 37.95 55.88
CA GLY A 294 -6.57 37.57 57.22
C GLY A 294 -7.69 36.87 58.01
N THR A 295 -7.45 35.95 58.95
CA THR A 295 -6.25 35.71 59.78
C THR A 295 -6.13 34.24 60.25
N ALA A 296 -4.88 33.76 60.30
CA ALA A 296 -4.22 33.03 61.41
C ALA A 296 -4.90 31.86 62.16
N GLU A 297 -4.18 30.74 62.32
CA GLU A 297 -3.39 30.50 63.56
C GLU A 297 -2.28 29.44 63.33
N GLU A 298 -1.07 29.73 63.83
CA GLU A 298 0.06 28.79 63.96
C GLU A 298 0.28 28.45 65.44
N THR A 299 0.75 27.23 65.71
CA THR A 299 1.65 26.82 66.83
C THR A 299 1.86 25.31 66.72
N SER A 300 2.98 24.67 67.07
CA SER A 300 4.38 25.09 67.27
C SER A 300 5.17 23.80 67.53
N GLY A 301 6.41 23.65 67.03
CA GLY A 301 7.23 22.49 67.41
C GLY A 301 8.43 22.22 66.48
N GLU A 302 9.60 22.74 66.87
CA GLU A 302 10.91 22.22 66.49
C GLU A 302 11.06 20.75 67.01
N GLU A 303 12.03 19.91 66.64
CA GLU A 303 13.47 20.17 66.50
C GLU A 303 14.18 18.98 65.79
N THR A 304 15.51 19.08 65.57
CA THR A 304 16.32 18.17 64.75
C THR A 304 17.24 17.20 65.51
N ARG A 305 17.45 16.02 64.89
CA ARG A 305 18.70 15.19 64.84
C ARG A 305 19.09 14.20 65.98
N GLN A 306 19.54 13.03 65.48
CA GLN A 306 20.65 12.16 65.88
C GLN A 306 20.50 11.04 66.94
N GLU A 307 20.84 9.83 66.45
CA GLU A 307 21.66 8.75 67.04
C GLU A 307 21.47 8.27 68.50
N ALA A 308 21.11 6.98 68.67
CA ALA A 308 21.68 6.09 69.70
C ALA A 308 21.33 4.60 69.50
N GLU A 309 22.33 3.76 69.27
CA GLU A 309 22.51 2.48 70.00
C GLU A 309 23.38 2.79 71.27
N PRO A 310 23.60 1.90 72.29
CA PRO A 310 23.38 0.44 72.29
C PRO A 310 22.88 -0.23 73.62
N SER A 311 22.63 -1.55 73.52
CA SER A 311 22.89 -2.59 74.55
C SER A 311 22.04 -2.68 75.85
N LYS A 312 21.43 -3.86 76.09
CA LYS A 312 21.93 -4.92 77.02
C LYS A 312 20.86 -5.98 77.34
N ALA A 313 21.28 -7.24 77.34
CA ALA A 313 20.54 -8.38 77.92
C ALA A 313 21.18 -8.82 79.26
N PRO A 314 20.50 -9.66 80.07
CA PRO A 314 21.11 -10.47 81.12
C PRO A 314 20.96 -11.99 80.87
N ASP A 315 22.03 -12.58 80.32
CA ASP A 315 22.86 -13.69 80.87
C ASP A 315 22.29 -14.82 81.79
N LYS A 316 22.96 -15.99 81.67
CA LYS A 316 22.97 -17.23 82.52
C LYS A 316 21.81 -18.22 82.36
N ASP A 317 22.01 -19.54 82.29
CA ASP A 317 23.16 -20.49 82.27
C ASP A 317 22.63 -21.77 81.52
N ARG A 318 23.37 -22.75 80.95
CA ARG A 318 24.79 -23.18 81.05
C ARG A 318 25.21 -24.16 79.91
N GLU A 319 26.45 -24.67 80.03
CA GLU A 319 27.06 -25.97 79.60
C GLU A 319 26.24 -27.04 78.81
N GLY A 320 26.82 -27.84 77.90
CA GLY A 320 28.20 -27.88 77.38
C GLY A 320 28.71 -29.27 76.91
N LYS A 321 28.75 -29.48 75.58
CA LYS A 321 29.57 -30.47 74.80
C LYS A 321 29.32 -31.99 74.90
N ASN A 322 28.91 -32.59 73.77
CA ASN A 322 29.53 -33.71 73.02
C ASN A 322 28.49 -34.16 71.95
N VAL A 323 28.62 -33.84 70.66
CA VAL A 323 29.56 -34.41 69.66
C VAL A 323 29.48 -35.94 69.57
N GLN A 324 28.86 -36.40 68.46
CA GLN A 324 28.95 -37.72 67.83
C GLN A 324 28.59 -38.95 68.68
N LEU A 325 27.40 -39.50 68.42
CA LEU A 325 27.17 -40.88 67.92
C LEU A 325 25.68 -41.23 67.99
N GLN A 326 24.84 -40.78 67.02
CA GLN A 326 23.53 -41.39 66.68
C GLN A 326 22.79 -40.75 65.48
N GLU A 327 23.48 -40.40 64.39
CA GLU A 327 22.84 -40.06 63.11
C GLU A 327 23.54 -40.78 61.95
N GLN A 328 23.44 -42.11 61.93
CA GLN A 328 23.95 -42.91 60.81
C GLN A 328 23.08 -44.13 60.44
N GLU A 329 21.84 -44.20 60.94
CA GLU A 329 20.85 -45.24 60.57
C GLU A 329 19.61 -44.69 59.83
N ASN A 330 19.36 -43.37 59.84
CA ASN A 330 18.18 -42.77 59.18
C ASN A 330 18.39 -42.37 57.70
N ASN A 331 19.61 -42.51 57.15
CA ASN A 331 19.91 -42.02 55.79
C ASN A 331 19.97 -43.11 54.70
N THR A 332 19.66 -44.37 55.04
CA THR A 332 19.55 -45.47 54.07
C THR A 332 18.09 -45.81 53.75
N GLN A 333 17.13 -45.40 54.59
CA GLN A 333 15.71 -45.75 54.42
C GLN A 333 14.90 -44.74 53.59
N LEU A 334 15.52 -43.64 53.15
CA LEU A 334 14.89 -42.61 52.29
C LEU A 334 15.36 -42.66 50.82
N GLN A 335 16.37 -43.47 50.49
CA GLN A 335 16.80 -43.67 49.09
C GLN A 335 16.20 -44.91 48.42
N GLU A 336 15.82 -45.96 49.15
CA GLU A 336 15.21 -47.16 48.53
C GLU A 336 13.72 -46.97 48.16
N ASN A 337 12.95 -46.20 48.96
CA ASN A 337 11.56 -45.84 48.62
C ASN A 337 11.45 -44.89 47.41
N SER A 338 12.55 -44.25 47.00
CA SER A 338 12.57 -43.31 45.87
C SER A 338 12.78 -43.99 44.51
N ILE A 339 13.09 -45.29 44.49
CA ILE A 339 13.38 -46.06 43.26
C ILE A 339 12.25 -47.06 42.94
N GLN A 340 11.56 -47.60 43.95
CA GLN A 340 10.43 -48.52 43.72
C GLN A 340 9.11 -47.87 43.28
N MET A 341 9.03 -46.53 43.22
CA MET A 341 7.88 -45.82 42.62
C MET A 341 8.03 -45.51 41.12
N GLN A 342 9.12 -45.92 40.47
CA GLN A 342 9.36 -45.63 39.04
C GLN A 342 9.18 -46.82 38.08
N GLU A 343 8.75 -48.01 38.55
CA GLU A 343 8.55 -49.21 37.69
C GLU A 343 7.12 -49.81 37.76
N GLN A 344 6.10 -49.07 38.24
CA GLN A 344 4.71 -49.58 38.32
C GLN A 344 3.61 -48.69 37.70
N GLU A 345 3.94 -47.62 36.98
CA GLU A 345 2.95 -46.81 36.22
C GLU A 345 2.97 -47.05 34.70
N GLU A 346 3.72 -48.03 34.19
CA GLU A 346 3.54 -48.55 32.82
C GLU A 346 2.52 -49.70 32.77
N ASN A 347 1.23 -49.40 32.96
CA ASN A 347 0.06 -50.11 32.38
C ASN A 347 -1.27 -49.66 33.01
N THR A 348 -1.84 -48.53 32.60
CA THR A 348 -3.30 -48.39 32.35
C THR A 348 -3.63 -47.10 31.58
N VAL A 349 -4.68 -47.16 30.77
CA VAL A 349 -5.13 -46.07 29.88
C VAL A 349 -5.69 -44.88 30.66
N GLY A 350 -5.28 -43.66 30.30
CA GLY A 350 -5.90 -42.41 30.72
C GLY A 350 -5.39 -41.23 29.89
N LEU A 351 -6.29 -40.44 29.30
CA LEU A 351 -5.92 -39.26 28.50
C LEU A 351 -5.22 -38.21 29.37
N VAL A 352 -4.00 -37.82 28.99
CA VAL A 352 -3.28 -36.69 29.60
C VAL A 352 -3.20 -35.56 28.58
N THR A 353 -4.07 -34.57 28.77
CA THR A 353 -3.95 -33.26 28.11
C THR A 353 -2.61 -32.62 28.49
N LYS A 354 -1.72 -32.39 27.52
CA LYS A 354 -0.48 -31.63 27.76
C LYS A 354 -0.81 -30.17 28.09
N PRO A 355 -0.04 -29.50 28.97
CA PRO A 355 -0.24 -28.09 29.28
C PRO A 355 0.32 -27.20 28.15
N LYS A 356 -0.56 -26.69 27.26
CA LYS A 356 -0.21 -25.63 26.29
C LYS A 356 -0.15 -24.27 27.00
N ASN A 357 1.04 -23.87 27.48
CA ASN A 357 1.34 -22.47 27.76
C ASN A 357 2.86 -22.19 27.85
N GLN A 358 3.59 -22.50 26.78
CA GLN A 358 4.87 -21.87 26.49
C GLN A 358 4.65 -21.01 25.25
N GLN A 359 5.18 -19.78 25.25
CA GLN A 359 5.19 -18.95 24.05
C GLN A 359 6.11 -19.62 23.03
N GLN A 360 5.52 -20.33 22.06
CA GLN A 360 6.23 -20.85 20.91
C GLN A 360 6.68 -19.68 20.04
N GLU A 361 7.87 -19.77 19.48
CA GLU A 361 8.34 -18.82 18.46
C GLU A 361 7.45 -18.95 17.21
N PRO A 362 7.19 -17.86 16.48
CA PRO A 362 6.41 -17.93 15.25
C PRO A 362 7.12 -18.86 14.25
N VAL A 363 6.34 -19.72 13.61
CA VAL A 363 6.76 -20.59 12.52
C VAL A 363 6.91 -19.76 11.24
N VAL A 364 5.90 -18.95 10.91
CA VAL A 364 5.89 -18.18 9.65
C VAL A 364 6.71 -16.90 9.81
N GLU A 365 7.94 -16.90 9.27
CA GLU A 365 8.81 -15.73 9.19
C GLU A 365 8.30 -14.71 8.18
N THR A 366 8.34 -13.43 8.53
CA THR A 366 7.80 -12.31 7.74
C THR A 366 8.82 -11.20 7.51
N ALA A 367 10.12 -11.46 7.72
CA ALA A 367 11.20 -10.51 7.49
C ALA A 367 11.54 -10.28 6.00
N GLU A 368 11.18 -11.22 5.12
CA GLU A 368 11.45 -11.16 3.68
C GLU A 368 10.18 -11.43 2.85
N ALA A 369 10.11 -10.82 1.65
CA ALA A 369 8.97 -10.97 0.74
C ALA A 369 9.03 -12.26 -0.09
N GLU A 370 10.24 -12.80 -0.29
CA GLU A 370 10.43 -14.11 -0.90
C GLU A 370 10.16 -15.16 0.17
N TYR A 371 9.00 -15.80 0.05
CA TYR A 371 8.63 -16.97 0.83
C TYR A 371 8.47 -18.13 -0.15
N THR A 372 9.37 -19.09 -0.09
CA THR A 372 9.55 -20.09 -1.15
C THR A 372 8.66 -21.30 -0.94
N TYR A 373 8.47 -22.11 -1.98
CA TYR A 373 7.71 -23.36 -1.86
C TYR A 373 8.28 -24.30 -0.78
N ASP A 374 9.60 -24.41 -0.68
CA ASP A 374 10.23 -25.37 0.24
C ASP A 374 10.06 -24.92 1.71
N GLU A 375 10.13 -23.60 1.99
CA GLU A 375 9.83 -23.02 3.32
C GLU A 375 8.34 -23.17 3.66
N MET A 376 7.44 -22.85 2.72
CA MET A 376 5.99 -23.02 2.88
C MET A 376 5.61 -24.47 3.19
N GLU A 377 6.24 -25.44 2.53
CA GLU A 377 6.02 -26.87 2.79
C GLU A 377 6.56 -27.32 4.15
N GLU A 378 7.70 -26.78 4.62
CA GLU A 378 8.25 -27.08 5.94
C GLU A 378 7.38 -26.49 7.06
N ASP A 379 6.99 -25.23 6.93
CA ASP A 379 6.14 -24.51 7.89
C ASP A 379 4.74 -25.13 8.00
N LEU A 380 4.12 -25.52 6.87
CA LEU A 380 2.82 -26.21 6.88
C LEU A 380 2.88 -27.50 7.71
N LYS A 381 3.90 -28.34 7.49
CA LYS A 381 4.07 -29.61 8.21
C LYS A 381 4.36 -29.39 9.69
N LEU A 382 5.12 -28.34 10.01
CA LEU A 382 5.41 -27.96 11.38
C LEU A 382 4.16 -27.44 12.11
N LEU A 383 3.28 -26.70 11.43
CA LEU A 383 1.99 -26.26 11.96
C LEU A 383 1.03 -27.46 12.17
N GLU A 384 0.98 -28.41 11.24
CA GLU A 384 0.20 -29.66 11.43
C GLU A 384 0.70 -30.48 12.64
N GLU A 385 2.02 -30.64 12.81
CA GLU A 385 2.59 -31.36 13.97
C GLU A 385 2.28 -30.65 15.30
N GLN A 386 2.25 -29.32 15.32
CA GLN A 386 1.95 -28.53 16.51
C GLN A 386 0.45 -28.45 16.85
N TYR A 387 -0.43 -28.48 15.85
CA TYR A 387 -1.87 -28.29 15.99
C TYR A 387 -2.74 -29.39 15.33
N PRO A 388 -2.47 -30.69 15.58
CA PRO A 388 -3.12 -31.80 14.87
C PRO A 388 -4.62 -31.98 15.18
N ASP A 389 -5.14 -31.29 16.20
CA ASP A 389 -6.57 -31.26 16.54
C ASP A 389 -7.35 -30.16 15.77
N TYR A 390 -6.66 -29.24 15.09
CA TYR A 390 -7.24 -28.04 14.46
C TYR A 390 -6.89 -27.86 12.98
N MET A 391 -5.88 -28.58 12.49
CA MET A 391 -5.43 -28.55 11.10
C MET A 391 -5.04 -29.95 10.62
N SER A 392 -5.30 -30.23 9.35
CA SER A 392 -4.71 -31.35 8.60
C SER A 392 -4.25 -30.91 7.21
N LEU A 393 -3.30 -31.65 6.64
CA LEU A 393 -2.73 -31.41 5.32
C LEU A 393 -3.16 -32.45 4.28
N ASN A 394 -3.60 -31.97 3.12
CA ASN A 394 -3.79 -32.79 1.93
C ASN A 394 -2.85 -32.34 0.80
N SER A 395 -2.39 -33.29 -0.02
CA SER A 395 -1.87 -32.99 -1.35
C SER A 395 -3.00 -33.18 -2.36
N LEU A 396 -3.41 -32.09 -3.01
CA LEU A 396 -4.45 -32.06 -4.04
C LEU A 396 -3.96 -32.52 -5.42
N GLY A 397 -2.72 -33.02 -5.49
CA GLY A 397 -2.08 -33.45 -6.73
C GLY A 397 -0.66 -32.91 -6.85
N LYS A 398 -0.06 -33.15 -8.02
CA LYS A 398 1.31 -32.74 -8.33
C LYS A 398 1.38 -31.82 -9.53
N THR A 399 2.22 -30.80 -9.43
CA THR A 399 2.59 -29.90 -10.53
C THR A 399 3.41 -30.63 -11.59
N ALA A 400 3.70 -29.95 -12.70
CA ALA A 400 4.57 -30.50 -13.75
C ALA A 400 5.95 -30.89 -13.20
N ASP A 401 6.55 -30.07 -12.32
CA ASP A 401 7.83 -30.29 -11.65
C ASP A 401 7.75 -31.18 -10.39
N GLN A 402 6.62 -31.88 -10.21
CA GLN A 402 6.36 -32.86 -9.14
C GLN A 402 6.30 -32.29 -7.71
N ARG A 403 6.13 -30.97 -7.56
CA ARG A 403 5.75 -30.35 -6.27
C ARG A 403 4.33 -30.76 -5.91
N ASP A 404 4.05 -30.93 -4.62
CA ASP A 404 2.69 -31.14 -4.13
C ASP A 404 1.93 -29.81 -4.12
N ILE A 405 0.63 -29.85 -4.42
CA ILE A 405 -0.25 -28.69 -4.28
C ILE A 405 -0.95 -28.84 -2.92
N TRP A 406 -0.38 -28.19 -1.90
CA TRP A 406 -0.81 -28.35 -0.52
C TRP A 406 -2.10 -27.60 -0.20
N GLU A 407 -3.00 -28.29 0.50
CA GLU A 407 -4.18 -27.75 1.15
C GLU A 407 -4.02 -27.88 2.67
N ALA A 408 -4.22 -26.78 3.39
CA ALA A 408 -4.47 -26.78 4.83
C ALA A 408 -5.98 -26.78 5.08
N VAL A 409 -6.48 -27.82 5.73
CA VAL A 409 -7.88 -27.95 6.15
C VAL A 409 -7.98 -27.57 7.62
N LEU A 410 -8.71 -26.50 7.93
CA LEU A 410 -8.83 -25.92 9.26
C LEU A 410 -10.26 -26.10 9.80
N GLY A 411 -10.38 -26.61 11.03
CA GLY A 411 -11.67 -26.95 11.65
C GLY A 411 -12.15 -28.37 11.32
N ASP A 412 -13.44 -28.66 11.51
CA ASP A 412 -14.01 -30.00 11.28
C ASP A 412 -14.33 -30.24 9.78
N PRO A 413 -13.70 -31.23 9.10
CA PRO A 413 -14.04 -31.58 7.72
C PRO A 413 -15.44 -32.18 7.53
N GLN A 414 -16.23 -32.35 8.60
CA GLN A 414 -17.65 -32.74 8.56
C GLN A 414 -18.62 -31.56 8.77
N ALA A 415 -18.11 -30.32 8.83
CA ALA A 415 -18.93 -29.11 8.88
C ALA A 415 -19.94 -29.03 7.72
N SER A 416 -21.04 -28.33 7.92
CA SER A 416 -22.06 -28.15 6.87
C SER A 416 -21.69 -27.05 5.86
N ARG A 417 -20.68 -26.23 6.17
CA ARG A 417 -20.29 -25.02 5.43
C ARG A 417 -18.78 -24.93 5.30
N HIS A 418 -18.28 -24.90 4.07
CA HIS A 418 -16.85 -24.88 3.80
C HIS A 418 -16.44 -23.60 3.04
N ILE A 419 -15.32 -22.98 3.40
CA ILE A 419 -14.80 -21.75 2.79
C ILE A 419 -13.50 -22.10 2.07
N LEU A 420 -13.38 -21.76 0.78
CA LEU A 420 -12.13 -21.92 0.04
C LEU A 420 -11.39 -20.57 -0.03
N ILE A 421 -10.10 -20.60 0.31
CA ILE A 421 -9.17 -19.47 0.17
C ILE A 421 -7.97 -19.98 -0.63
N GLN A 422 -7.62 -19.29 -1.72
CA GLN A 422 -6.47 -19.64 -2.55
C GLN A 422 -5.58 -18.44 -2.81
N ALA A 423 -4.27 -18.68 -2.88
CA ALA A 423 -3.27 -17.65 -3.15
C ALA A 423 -2.27 -18.09 -4.23
N SER A 424 -1.71 -17.08 -4.89
CA SER A 424 -0.56 -17.22 -5.81
C SER A 424 -0.79 -18.23 -6.94
N ILE A 425 -2.00 -18.22 -7.51
CA ILE A 425 -2.30 -18.82 -8.82
C ILE A 425 -1.50 -18.17 -9.95
N HIS A 426 -1.19 -16.88 -9.83
CA HIS A 426 -0.16 -16.23 -10.64
C HIS A 426 1.19 -16.26 -9.92
N ALA A 427 2.23 -16.66 -10.64
CA ALA A 427 3.58 -16.91 -10.14
C ALA A 427 4.22 -15.74 -9.35
N ARG A 428 4.30 -14.54 -9.95
CA ARG A 428 4.87 -13.34 -9.33
C ARG A 428 4.09 -12.75 -8.14
N GLU A 429 2.95 -13.33 -7.78
CA GLU A 429 2.03 -12.79 -6.77
C GLU A 429 2.22 -13.54 -5.43
N TYR A 430 3.46 -13.96 -5.13
CA TYR A 430 3.83 -14.86 -4.02
C TYR A 430 3.79 -14.25 -2.61
N MET A 431 3.73 -12.91 -2.49
CA MET A 431 3.41 -12.24 -1.22
C MET A 431 2.06 -12.72 -0.65
N ASN A 432 1.12 -13.15 -1.50
CA ASN A 432 -0.16 -13.70 -1.08
C ASN A 432 -0.03 -15.07 -0.39
N THR A 433 0.97 -15.89 -0.74
CA THR A 433 1.29 -17.11 0.02
C THR A 433 1.66 -16.76 1.46
N LEU A 434 2.54 -15.76 1.66
CA LEU A 434 2.95 -15.33 3.00
C LEU A 434 1.76 -14.81 3.83
N VAL A 435 0.85 -14.04 3.21
CA VAL A 435 -0.41 -13.60 3.85
C VAL A 435 -1.26 -14.81 4.26
N ALA A 436 -1.48 -15.78 3.36
CA ALA A 436 -2.29 -16.97 3.65
C ALA A 436 -1.67 -17.85 4.75
N MET A 437 -0.36 -18.05 4.72
CA MET A 437 0.37 -18.81 5.75
C MET A 437 0.29 -18.14 7.12
N LYS A 438 0.46 -16.81 7.18
CA LYS A 438 0.32 -16.09 8.43
C LYS A 438 -1.13 -16.10 8.95
N GLN A 439 -2.14 -16.11 8.08
CA GLN A 439 -3.54 -16.31 8.48
C GLN A 439 -3.80 -17.71 9.08
N ILE A 440 -3.18 -18.76 8.52
CA ILE A 440 -3.23 -20.12 9.10
C ILE A 440 -2.63 -20.12 10.51
N GLU A 441 -1.46 -19.51 10.70
CA GLU A 441 -0.79 -19.45 12.01
C GLU A 441 -1.61 -18.66 13.06
N GLU A 442 -2.16 -17.49 12.72
CA GLU A 442 -3.02 -16.72 13.65
C GLU A 442 -4.32 -17.47 13.98
N TYR A 443 -4.89 -18.22 13.04
CA TYR A 443 -6.04 -19.09 13.30
C TYR A 443 -5.70 -20.13 14.37
N LEU A 444 -4.57 -20.84 14.19
CA LEU A 444 -4.15 -21.93 15.07
C LEU A 444 -3.73 -21.44 16.46
N THR A 445 -2.88 -20.42 16.52
CA THR A 445 -2.42 -19.81 17.78
C THR A 445 -3.56 -19.13 18.54
N GLY A 446 -4.54 -18.58 17.82
CA GLY A 446 -5.72 -17.93 18.39
C GLY A 446 -6.86 -18.87 18.78
N PHE A 447 -6.87 -20.15 18.37
CA PHE A 447 -8.09 -20.97 18.44
C PHE A 447 -8.62 -21.23 19.87
N GLU A 448 -7.74 -21.60 20.80
CA GLU A 448 -8.12 -21.99 22.16
C GLU A 448 -8.44 -20.81 23.10
N SER A 449 -7.95 -19.60 22.78
CA SER A 449 -7.99 -18.46 23.73
C SER A 449 -8.40 -17.12 23.12
N GLY A 450 -8.48 -17.04 21.79
CA GLY A 450 -8.87 -15.85 21.06
C GLY A 450 -10.38 -15.68 20.94
N ALA A 451 -10.78 -14.46 20.58
CA ALA A 451 -12.16 -14.13 20.23
C ALA A 451 -12.19 -13.04 19.15
N TYR A 452 -13.17 -13.11 18.25
CA TYR A 452 -13.44 -12.10 17.25
C TYR A 452 -14.86 -11.57 17.43
N GLU A 453 -15.05 -10.24 17.40
CA GLU A 453 -16.34 -9.58 17.71
C GLU A 453 -17.00 -10.04 19.05
N ASN A 454 -16.18 -10.45 20.03
CA ASN A 454 -16.57 -11.06 21.32
C ASN A 454 -17.13 -12.50 21.24
N ILE A 455 -16.99 -13.17 20.09
CA ILE A 455 -17.28 -14.60 19.90
C ILE A 455 -15.97 -15.38 20.06
N PRO A 456 -15.85 -16.33 21.01
CA PRO A 456 -14.66 -17.19 21.11
C PRO A 456 -14.46 -18.00 19.82
N MET A 457 -13.21 -18.21 19.40
CA MET A 457 -12.93 -18.84 18.10
C MET A 457 -13.57 -20.24 17.96
N GLU A 458 -13.51 -21.07 19.00
CA GLU A 458 -14.22 -22.37 19.07
C GLU A 458 -15.71 -22.28 18.66
N ASN A 459 -16.43 -21.25 19.12
CA ASN A 459 -17.85 -21.06 18.83
C ASN A 459 -18.06 -20.40 17.46
N LEU A 460 -17.07 -19.65 16.96
CA LEU A 460 -17.10 -18.99 15.66
C LEU A 460 -16.99 -20.00 14.52
N TYR A 461 -16.17 -21.05 14.69
CA TYR A 461 -15.91 -22.08 13.68
C TYR A 461 -16.64 -23.43 13.92
N GLU A 462 -17.55 -23.52 14.89
CA GLU A 462 -18.25 -24.76 15.32
C GLU A 462 -18.87 -25.59 14.18
N ASP A 463 -19.28 -24.94 13.08
CA ASP A 463 -19.85 -25.59 11.89
C ASP A 463 -19.33 -24.92 10.60
N ILE A 464 -18.03 -24.58 10.60
CA ILE A 464 -17.31 -23.98 9.47
C ILE A 464 -15.93 -24.63 9.31
N CYS A 465 -15.66 -25.16 8.12
CA CYS A 465 -14.34 -25.61 7.71
C CYS A 465 -13.70 -24.60 6.74
N ILE A 466 -12.41 -24.29 6.91
CA ILE A 466 -11.67 -23.42 5.98
C ILE A 466 -10.61 -24.26 5.26
N HIS A 467 -10.67 -24.25 3.93
CA HIS A 467 -9.67 -24.83 3.05
C HIS A 467 -8.78 -23.72 2.53
N VAL A 468 -7.48 -23.80 2.81
CA VAL A 468 -6.49 -22.84 2.32
C VAL A 468 -5.54 -23.56 1.37
N ILE A 469 -5.41 -23.06 0.15
CA ILE A 469 -4.35 -23.46 -0.80
C ILE A 469 -3.34 -22.29 -0.84
N PRO A 470 -2.26 -22.28 -0.04
CA PRO A 470 -1.41 -21.10 0.12
C PRO A 470 -0.60 -20.77 -1.14
N MET A 471 -0.33 -21.77 -1.98
CA MET A 471 0.40 -21.60 -3.23
C MET A 471 -0.18 -22.53 -4.30
N VAL A 472 -1.10 -22.02 -5.12
CA VAL A 472 -1.70 -22.78 -6.23
C VAL A 472 -0.69 -23.10 -7.33
N ASN A 473 0.29 -22.22 -7.57
CA ASN A 473 1.28 -22.34 -8.66
C ASN A 473 2.73 -22.51 -8.17
N PRO A 474 3.10 -23.61 -7.47
CA PRO A 474 4.45 -23.82 -6.95
C PRO A 474 5.59 -23.68 -7.96
N ASP A 475 5.40 -24.20 -9.17
CA ASP A 475 6.45 -24.20 -10.19
C ASP A 475 6.63 -22.80 -10.79
N GLY A 476 5.53 -22.09 -11.06
CA GLY A 476 5.56 -20.72 -11.54
C GLY A 476 6.16 -19.77 -10.51
N VAL A 477 5.74 -19.85 -9.24
CA VAL A 477 6.34 -19.07 -8.13
C VAL A 477 7.85 -19.32 -8.07
N THR A 478 8.27 -20.58 -8.19
CA THR A 478 9.71 -20.93 -8.21
C THR A 478 10.44 -20.30 -9.41
N ILE A 479 9.83 -20.23 -10.59
CA ILE A 479 10.40 -19.52 -11.76
C ILE A 479 10.48 -18.01 -11.49
N SER A 480 9.47 -17.41 -10.86
CA SER A 480 9.48 -15.97 -10.55
C SER A 480 10.57 -15.58 -9.55
N GLN A 481 10.82 -16.42 -8.54
CA GLN A 481 11.86 -16.21 -7.54
C GLN A 481 13.27 -16.56 -8.05
N LYS A 482 13.42 -17.73 -8.71
CA LYS A 482 14.74 -18.37 -8.94
C LYS A 482 15.06 -18.64 -10.42
N GLY A 483 14.19 -18.20 -11.34
CA GLY A 483 14.27 -18.51 -12.77
C GLY A 483 14.10 -20.00 -13.08
N PRO A 484 14.33 -20.42 -14.35
CA PRO A 484 14.24 -21.82 -14.76
C PRO A 484 15.20 -22.74 -13.99
N ALA A 485 16.28 -22.20 -13.42
CA ALA A 485 17.21 -22.94 -12.58
C ALA A 485 16.53 -23.57 -11.34
N GLY A 486 15.43 -23.00 -10.84
CA GLY A 486 14.64 -23.56 -9.74
C GLY A 486 13.70 -24.72 -10.13
N ILE A 487 13.47 -24.95 -11.42
CA ILE A 487 12.74 -26.12 -11.92
C ILE A 487 13.64 -27.35 -11.86
N ARG A 488 13.17 -28.45 -11.27
CA ARG A 488 13.90 -29.69 -10.97
C ARG A 488 14.03 -30.56 -12.23
N ASP A 489 12.96 -30.70 -13.01
CA ASP A 489 12.91 -31.46 -14.27
C ASP A 489 13.65 -30.72 -15.41
N PRO A 490 14.69 -31.34 -16.04
CA PRO A 490 15.45 -30.70 -17.09
C PRO A 490 14.68 -30.43 -18.39
N GLN A 491 13.64 -31.20 -18.70
CA GLN A 491 12.81 -31.00 -19.89
C GLN A 491 11.84 -29.84 -19.68
N LEU A 492 11.22 -29.76 -18.50
CA LEU A 492 10.36 -28.64 -18.11
C LEU A 492 11.15 -27.34 -18.04
N ARG A 493 12.37 -27.36 -17.49
CA ARG A 493 13.30 -26.21 -17.52
C ARG A 493 13.57 -25.73 -18.94
N ALA A 494 13.95 -26.64 -19.84
CA ALA A 494 14.21 -26.31 -21.23
C ALA A 494 12.95 -25.82 -21.97
N ALA A 495 11.76 -26.28 -21.57
CA ALA A 495 10.49 -25.78 -22.09
C ALA A 495 10.23 -24.32 -21.62
N ALA A 496 10.45 -24.01 -20.34
CA ALA A 496 10.36 -22.64 -19.82
C ALA A 496 11.35 -21.70 -20.54
N GLU A 497 12.62 -22.08 -20.65
CA GLU A 497 13.63 -21.34 -21.44
C GLU A 497 13.19 -21.14 -22.90
N GLY A 498 12.60 -22.16 -23.51
CA GLY A 498 12.02 -22.10 -24.86
C GLY A 498 10.85 -21.12 -24.99
N ILE A 499 10.04 -20.96 -23.94
CA ILE A 499 8.94 -19.99 -23.89
C ILE A 499 9.48 -18.55 -23.92
N TYR A 500 10.55 -18.24 -23.19
CA TYR A 500 11.20 -16.93 -23.27
C TYR A 500 11.69 -16.61 -24.68
N GLN A 501 12.31 -17.59 -25.36
CA GLN A 501 12.74 -17.43 -26.76
C GLN A 501 11.54 -17.24 -27.70
N ALA A 502 10.42 -17.91 -27.46
CA ALA A 502 9.19 -17.73 -28.23
C ALA A 502 8.56 -16.34 -28.01
N ASP A 503 8.50 -15.86 -26.76
CA ASP A 503 7.97 -14.53 -26.42
C ASP A 503 8.84 -13.41 -27.02
N LEU A 504 10.17 -13.56 -27.06
CA LEU A 504 11.09 -12.67 -27.79
C LEU A 504 10.83 -12.72 -29.31
N GLN A 505 10.75 -13.92 -29.90
CA GLN A 505 10.55 -14.09 -31.34
C GLN A 505 9.21 -13.49 -31.82
N ASN A 506 8.16 -13.59 -31.01
CA ASN A 506 6.83 -13.06 -31.30
C ASN A 506 6.66 -11.59 -30.88
N GLN A 507 7.73 -10.91 -30.41
CA GLN A 507 7.69 -9.52 -29.94
C GLN A 507 6.63 -9.29 -28.84
N LYS A 508 6.43 -10.30 -27.98
CA LYS A 508 5.61 -10.20 -26.77
C LYS A 508 6.40 -9.56 -25.63
N THR A 509 7.71 -9.80 -25.58
CA THR A 509 8.62 -9.18 -24.61
C THR A 509 9.87 -8.63 -25.28
N THR A 510 10.45 -7.61 -24.64
CA THR A 510 11.80 -7.08 -24.90
C THR A 510 12.63 -7.04 -23.62
N LEU A 511 12.11 -7.60 -22.52
CA LEU A 511 12.75 -7.56 -21.21
C LEU A 511 14.06 -8.35 -21.18
N PRO A 512 15.07 -7.91 -20.41
CA PRO A 512 16.18 -8.75 -20.02
C PRO A 512 15.71 -10.01 -19.31
N GLU A 513 16.48 -11.09 -19.44
CA GLU A 513 16.09 -12.42 -18.96
C GLU A 513 15.74 -12.46 -17.45
N GLU A 514 16.55 -11.80 -16.61
CA GLU A 514 16.33 -11.67 -15.16
C GLU A 514 14.99 -11.00 -14.83
N GLU A 515 14.64 -9.93 -15.54
CA GLU A 515 13.40 -9.20 -15.35
C GLU A 515 12.19 -9.94 -15.94
N TYR A 516 12.39 -10.66 -17.04
CA TYR A 516 11.36 -11.54 -17.63
C TYR A 516 10.98 -12.67 -16.66
N TRP A 517 11.96 -13.35 -16.06
CA TRP A 517 11.70 -14.38 -15.05
C TRP A 517 11.04 -13.79 -13.81
N ARG A 518 11.57 -12.69 -13.26
CA ARG A 518 10.96 -12.00 -12.11
C ARG A 518 9.47 -11.67 -12.34
N ASN A 519 9.12 -11.24 -13.55
CA ASN A 519 7.75 -10.89 -13.96
C ASN A 519 6.88 -12.07 -14.44
N TRP A 520 7.37 -13.32 -14.38
CA TRP A 520 6.65 -14.51 -14.82
C TRP A 520 5.32 -14.68 -14.08
N LYS A 521 4.24 -15.05 -14.80
CA LYS A 521 2.87 -15.12 -14.26
C LYS A 521 2.27 -16.53 -14.35
N ALA A 522 2.55 -17.24 -15.44
CA ALA A 522 2.04 -18.57 -15.75
C ALA A 522 2.56 -19.69 -14.83
N ASN A 523 2.06 -20.92 -15.00
CA ASN A 523 2.75 -22.13 -14.49
C ASN A 523 4.01 -22.44 -15.31
N ALA A 524 4.79 -23.45 -14.93
CA ALA A 524 6.03 -23.79 -15.65
C ALA A 524 5.81 -24.33 -17.07
N ARG A 525 4.58 -24.72 -17.44
CA ARG A 525 4.20 -25.04 -18.82
C ARG A 525 3.79 -23.81 -19.63
N GLY A 526 3.88 -22.60 -19.06
CA GLY A 526 3.49 -21.35 -19.72
C GLY A 526 1.98 -21.19 -19.87
N VAL A 527 1.17 -21.79 -19.00
CA VAL A 527 -0.29 -21.59 -18.94
C VAL A 527 -0.65 -20.58 -17.86
N ASP A 528 -1.43 -19.57 -18.22
CA ASP A 528 -2.08 -18.66 -17.29
C ASP A 528 -3.24 -19.40 -16.61
N LEU A 529 -2.99 -19.88 -15.40
CA LEU A 529 -3.94 -20.71 -14.65
C LEU A 529 -5.28 -20.00 -14.41
N ASN A 530 -5.27 -18.67 -14.26
CA ASN A 530 -6.47 -17.85 -14.12
C ASN A 530 -7.13 -17.51 -15.47
N ARG A 531 -6.81 -18.28 -16.51
CA ARG A 531 -7.53 -18.36 -17.80
C ARG A 531 -7.86 -19.81 -18.19
N ASN A 532 -7.59 -20.79 -17.31
CA ASN A 532 -7.76 -22.22 -17.59
C ASN A 532 -9.11 -22.79 -17.10
N PHE A 533 -10.07 -21.98 -16.65
CA PHE A 533 -11.37 -22.46 -16.13
C PHE A 533 -12.44 -22.61 -17.24
N ASP A 534 -13.42 -23.51 -17.09
CA ASP A 534 -14.52 -23.68 -18.07
C ASP A 534 -15.59 -22.58 -17.94
N VAL A 535 -15.22 -21.34 -18.16
CA VAL A 535 -16.13 -20.19 -18.28
C VAL A 535 -15.44 -19.15 -19.16
N GLY A 536 -16.09 -18.61 -20.19
CA GLY A 536 -15.45 -17.68 -21.14
C GLY A 536 -14.20 -18.21 -21.88
N TRP A 537 -13.81 -19.47 -21.67
CA TRP A 537 -12.53 -20.01 -22.14
C TRP A 537 -12.43 -20.02 -23.66
N GLN A 538 -13.51 -20.36 -24.36
CA GLN A 538 -13.51 -20.37 -25.84
C GLN A 538 -13.35 -18.96 -26.38
N GLU A 539 -14.04 -18.01 -25.74
CA GLU A 539 -14.12 -16.59 -26.09
C GLU A 539 -12.81 -15.85 -25.79
N TYR A 540 -12.09 -16.21 -24.73
CA TYR A 540 -10.86 -15.52 -24.29
C TYR A 540 -9.78 -15.51 -25.38
N GLN A 541 -9.34 -14.30 -25.77
CA GLN A 541 -8.34 -14.05 -26.81
C GLN A 541 -6.97 -13.77 -26.20
N GLY A 542 -6.35 -14.83 -25.70
CA GLY A 542 -4.98 -14.81 -25.17
C GLY A 542 -3.89 -15.03 -26.23
N THR A 543 -2.71 -15.47 -25.81
CA THR A 543 -1.72 -16.01 -26.75
C THR A 543 -2.20 -17.36 -27.31
N SER A 544 -1.74 -17.71 -28.51
CA SER A 544 -2.02 -19.01 -29.15
C SER A 544 -0.98 -20.10 -28.81
N TYR A 545 0.00 -19.76 -27.97
CA TYR A 545 1.15 -20.61 -27.61
C TYR A 545 1.54 -20.38 -26.14
N PRO A 546 2.17 -21.38 -25.48
CA PRO A 546 2.73 -21.27 -24.12
C PRO A 546 3.59 -20.03 -23.94
N SER A 547 3.33 -19.27 -22.88
CA SER A 547 3.85 -17.90 -22.72
C SER A 547 3.98 -17.52 -21.25
N SER A 548 4.73 -16.46 -20.95
CA SER A 548 4.87 -15.90 -19.59
C SER A 548 3.54 -15.52 -18.93
N ASP A 549 2.54 -15.15 -19.73
CA ASP A 549 1.14 -14.90 -19.33
C ASP A 549 0.16 -15.08 -20.50
N CYS A 550 -1.15 -14.99 -20.22
CA CYS A 550 -2.24 -14.95 -21.19
C CYS A 550 -2.41 -16.19 -22.10
N TYR A 551 -1.69 -17.30 -21.91
CA TYR A 551 -2.00 -18.56 -22.60
C TYR A 551 -3.01 -19.37 -21.80
N LYS A 552 -4.17 -19.70 -22.38
CA LYS A 552 -5.27 -20.36 -21.66
C LYS A 552 -5.16 -21.90 -21.54
N GLY A 553 -4.07 -22.50 -22.00
CA GLY A 553 -3.90 -23.95 -22.09
C GLY A 553 -4.56 -24.55 -23.34
N GLU A 554 -4.55 -25.89 -23.43
CA GLU A 554 -5.11 -26.64 -24.58
C GLU A 554 -6.61 -26.93 -24.43
N ALA A 555 -7.10 -26.98 -23.19
CA ALA A 555 -8.50 -27.16 -22.82
C ALA A 555 -8.76 -26.54 -21.44
N PRO A 556 -10.02 -26.28 -21.05
CA PRO A 556 -10.35 -25.97 -19.66
C PRO A 556 -9.93 -27.09 -18.70
N ALA A 557 -9.42 -26.71 -17.52
CA ALA A 557 -8.85 -27.57 -16.50
C ALA A 557 -7.79 -28.55 -17.05
N SER A 558 -6.98 -28.11 -18.02
CA SER A 558 -5.85 -28.91 -18.54
C SER A 558 -4.69 -29.02 -17.56
N GLU A 559 -4.58 -28.08 -16.62
CA GLU A 559 -3.46 -27.98 -15.69
C GLU A 559 -3.80 -28.57 -14.31
N PRO A 560 -2.87 -29.33 -13.67
CA PRO A 560 -3.11 -29.93 -12.36
C PRO A 560 -3.35 -28.88 -11.26
N GLU A 561 -2.75 -27.69 -11.39
CA GLU A 561 -2.96 -26.57 -10.46
C GLU A 561 -4.42 -26.06 -10.50
N THR A 562 -5.02 -25.99 -11.69
CA THR A 562 -6.44 -25.66 -11.85
C THR A 562 -7.34 -26.81 -11.37
N GLN A 563 -6.94 -28.07 -11.60
CA GLN A 563 -7.68 -29.24 -11.11
C GLN A 563 -7.72 -29.33 -9.58
N ALA A 564 -6.64 -28.96 -8.88
CA ALA A 564 -6.59 -28.93 -7.42
C ALA A 564 -7.67 -28.01 -6.80
N ILE A 565 -7.82 -26.78 -7.31
CA ILE A 565 -8.90 -25.85 -6.89
C ILE A 565 -10.29 -26.50 -7.10
N LEU A 566 -10.49 -27.16 -8.24
CA LEU A 566 -11.75 -27.80 -8.58
C LEU A 566 -12.01 -29.06 -7.74
N GLN A 567 -10.98 -29.76 -7.28
CA GLN A 567 -11.12 -30.92 -6.41
C GLN A 567 -11.72 -30.52 -5.05
N VAL A 568 -11.18 -29.48 -4.40
CA VAL A 568 -11.72 -28.98 -3.12
C VAL A 568 -13.20 -28.63 -3.25
N GLN A 569 -13.58 -28.00 -4.36
CA GLN A 569 -14.97 -27.68 -4.66
C GLN A 569 -15.86 -28.91 -4.87
N GLN A 570 -15.35 -29.95 -5.54
CA GLN A 570 -16.11 -31.17 -5.84
C GLN A 570 -16.32 -32.05 -4.60
N GLU A 571 -15.38 -32.01 -3.65
CA GLU A 571 -15.38 -32.86 -2.46
C GLU A 571 -16.10 -32.20 -1.26
N ASN A 572 -16.23 -30.86 -1.24
CA ASN A 572 -16.72 -30.11 -0.08
C ASN A 572 -17.93 -29.19 -0.38
N PRO A 573 -18.86 -28.97 0.56
CA PRO A 573 -20.00 -28.07 0.39
C PRO A 573 -19.57 -26.60 0.56
N LEU A 574 -18.87 -26.07 -0.45
CA LEU A 574 -18.35 -24.71 -0.43
C LEU A 574 -19.47 -23.65 -0.42
N VAL A 575 -19.40 -22.72 0.53
CA VAL A 575 -20.28 -21.54 0.64
C VAL A 575 -19.68 -20.27 0.03
N CYS A 576 -18.36 -20.23 -0.16
CA CYS A 576 -17.68 -19.22 -0.99
C CYS A 576 -16.26 -19.63 -1.41
N CYS A 577 -15.70 -18.85 -2.34
CA CYS A 577 -14.28 -18.85 -2.70
C CYS A 577 -13.68 -17.43 -2.60
N VAL A 578 -12.51 -17.29 -1.99
CA VAL A 578 -11.71 -16.06 -1.96
C VAL A 578 -10.40 -16.29 -2.72
N ALA A 579 -10.18 -15.49 -3.76
CA ALA A 579 -9.01 -15.56 -4.62
C ALA A 579 -8.05 -14.40 -4.30
N TYR A 580 -6.89 -14.68 -3.72
CA TYR A 580 -5.83 -13.68 -3.53
C TYR A 580 -4.97 -13.51 -4.78
N HIS A 581 -4.82 -12.26 -5.20
CA HIS A 581 -4.08 -11.79 -6.36
C HIS A 581 -3.32 -10.50 -6.04
N SER A 582 -2.54 -9.99 -6.97
CA SER A 582 -1.94 -8.65 -6.89
C SER A 582 -1.87 -7.97 -8.28
N SER A 583 -2.09 -6.66 -8.40
CA SER A 583 -2.14 -5.62 -7.37
C SER A 583 -3.18 -4.53 -7.67
N GLY A 584 -3.60 -3.79 -6.63
CA GLY A 584 -4.50 -2.64 -6.76
C GLY A 584 -5.07 -2.14 -5.42
N ASN A 585 -4.94 -2.92 -4.36
CA ASN A 585 -5.64 -2.74 -3.07
C ASN A 585 -7.16 -2.60 -3.31
N LEU A 586 -7.75 -3.52 -4.06
CA LEU A 586 -9.17 -3.52 -4.46
C LEU A 586 -9.78 -4.94 -4.40
N ILE A 587 -11.11 -5.01 -4.42
CA ILE A 587 -11.86 -6.27 -4.45
C ILE A 587 -12.71 -6.33 -5.72
N TYR A 588 -12.40 -7.25 -6.62
CA TYR A 588 -13.27 -7.58 -7.74
C TYR A 588 -14.42 -8.48 -7.29
N TRP A 589 -15.63 -8.13 -7.72
CA TRP A 589 -16.88 -8.86 -7.48
C TRP A 589 -17.86 -8.64 -8.66
N ASN A 590 -19.11 -9.08 -8.52
CA ASN A 590 -20.20 -8.91 -9.49
C ASN A 590 -19.83 -9.40 -10.91
N TYR A 591 -19.65 -10.72 -11.08
CA TYR A 591 -19.18 -11.35 -12.32
C TYR A 591 -20.27 -11.55 -13.39
N GLY A 592 -21.44 -10.92 -13.28
CA GLY A 592 -22.58 -11.13 -14.18
C GLY A 592 -23.60 -12.16 -13.70
N SER A 593 -23.49 -12.63 -12.46
CA SER A 593 -24.49 -13.45 -11.78
C SER A 593 -25.83 -12.71 -11.62
N GLN A 594 -26.89 -13.45 -11.34
CA GLN A 594 -28.24 -12.90 -11.12
C GLN A 594 -28.93 -13.60 -9.95
N GLY A 595 -29.96 -12.94 -9.40
CA GLY A 595 -30.79 -13.53 -8.35
C GLY A 595 -30.03 -13.72 -7.03
N GLN A 596 -30.10 -14.92 -6.45
CA GLN A 596 -29.57 -15.19 -5.12
C GLN A 596 -28.04 -15.11 -5.07
N VAL A 597 -27.33 -15.64 -6.08
CA VAL A 597 -25.86 -15.62 -6.14
C VAL A 597 -25.34 -14.19 -6.10
N LEU A 598 -25.90 -13.29 -6.90
CA LEU A 598 -25.50 -11.88 -6.92
C LEU A 598 -25.67 -11.20 -5.55
N ALA A 599 -26.73 -11.53 -4.81
CA ALA A 599 -26.94 -11.00 -3.46
C ALA A 599 -25.95 -11.57 -2.44
N GLN A 600 -25.52 -12.82 -2.63
CA GLN A 600 -24.50 -13.47 -1.80
C GLN A 600 -23.08 -12.97 -2.14
N ASP A 601 -22.75 -12.79 -3.43
CA ASP A 601 -21.53 -12.11 -3.91
C ASP A 601 -21.43 -10.71 -3.28
N GLN A 602 -22.53 -9.95 -3.28
CA GLN A 602 -22.56 -8.62 -2.69
C GLN A 602 -22.30 -8.65 -1.17
N ALA A 603 -22.90 -9.59 -0.45
CA ALA A 603 -22.69 -9.73 1.00
C ALA A 603 -21.24 -10.16 1.33
N LEU A 604 -20.68 -11.07 0.54
CA LEU A 604 -19.28 -11.49 0.63
C LEU A 604 -18.34 -10.30 0.36
N ALA A 605 -18.51 -9.62 -0.77
CA ALA A 605 -17.72 -8.44 -1.13
C ALA A 605 -17.78 -7.35 -0.04
N GLN A 606 -18.97 -7.06 0.50
CA GLN A 606 -19.14 -6.11 1.59
C GLN A 606 -18.40 -6.54 2.86
N LYS A 607 -18.49 -7.81 3.27
CA LYS A 607 -17.74 -8.32 4.43
C LYS A 607 -16.22 -8.21 4.23
N VAL A 608 -15.72 -8.55 3.04
CA VAL A 608 -14.29 -8.42 2.72
C VAL A 608 -13.86 -6.95 2.71
N GLN A 609 -14.69 -6.03 2.19
CA GLN A 609 -14.46 -4.58 2.26
C GLN A 609 -14.47 -4.06 3.71
N GLU A 610 -15.35 -4.54 4.59
CA GLU A 610 -15.38 -4.14 6.01
C GLU A 610 -14.07 -4.48 6.74
N VAL A 611 -13.44 -5.61 6.37
CA VAL A 611 -12.17 -6.08 6.97
C VAL A 611 -10.96 -5.38 6.35
N THR A 612 -10.91 -5.35 5.02
CA THR A 612 -9.73 -4.91 4.27
C THR A 612 -9.74 -3.41 3.98
N GLU A 613 -10.88 -2.73 4.14
CA GLU A 613 -11.11 -1.34 3.69
C GLU A 613 -10.85 -1.12 2.18
N TYR A 614 -10.77 -2.19 1.37
CA TYR A 614 -10.51 -2.07 -0.07
C TYR A 614 -11.77 -1.59 -0.83
N PRO A 615 -11.66 -0.71 -1.84
CA PRO A 615 -12.74 -0.39 -2.76
C PRO A 615 -13.27 -1.65 -3.48
N LEU A 616 -14.59 -1.66 -3.68
CA LEU A 616 -15.30 -2.69 -4.43
C LEU A 616 -15.35 -2.31 -5.92
N HIS A 617 -14.92 -3.23 -6.78
CA HIS A 617 -14.84 -3.08 -8.23
C HIS A 617 -15.69 -4.14 -8.94
N SER A 618 -16.53 -3.71 -9.87
CA SER A 618 -17.48 -4.58 -10.56
C SER A 618 -16.86 -5.04 -11.88
N THR A 619 -16.61 -6.33 -12.02
CA THR A 619 -15.98 -6.90 -13.22
C THR A 619 -16.79 -6.65 -14.51
N ILE A 620 -18.12 -6.55 -14.42
CA ILE A 620 -18.99 -6.10 -15.52
C ILE A 620 -18.73 -4.65 -15.91
N ASP A 621 -18.71 -3.74 -14.92
CA ASP A 621 -18.67 -2.29 -15.16
C ASP A 621 -17.26 -1.86 -15.60
N ASP A 622 -16.23 -2.47 -15.02
CA ASP A 622 -14.81 -2.25 -15.33
C ASP A 622 -14.39 -2.96 -16.63
N GLY A 623 -15.19 -3.92 -17.12
CA GLY A 623 -14.96 -4.63 -18.38
C GLY A 623 -13.79 -5.60 -18.35
N THR A 624 -13.54 -6.24 -17.21
CA THR A 624 -12.40 -7.15 -17.01
C THR A 624 -12.49 -8.40 -17.87
N ASP A 625 -11.34 -8.97 -18.23
CA ASP A 625 -11.24 -10.30 -18.85
C ASP A 625 -12.02 -11.37 -18.07
N SER A 626 -12.94 -12.06 -18.74
CA SER A 626 -13.55 -13.29 -18.23
C SER A 626 -12.58 -14.48 -18.25
N ALA A 627 -13.00 -15.61 -17.68
CA ALA A 627 -12.30 -16.91 -17.61
C ALA A 627 -11.38 -17.12 -16.39
N GLY A 628 -11.52 -16.29 -15.36
CA GLY A 628 -10.88 -16.50 -14.07
C GLY A 628 -11.57 -17.55 -13.19
N CYS A 629 -10.93 -17.85 -12.06
CA CYS A 629 -11.44 -18.73 -11.02
C CYS A 629 -12.78 -18.21 -10.48
N SER A 630 -12.84 -16.93 -10.07
CA SER A 630 -14.03 -16.33 -9.47
C SER A 630 -15.22 -16.27 -10.44
N ASP A 631 -14.98 -16.02 -11.74
CA ASP A 631 -16.01 -16.15 -12.78
C ASP A 631 -16.63 -17.55 -12.80
N TYR A 632 -15.81 -18.60 -12.61
CA TYR A 632 -16.25 -19.99 -12.72
C TYR A 632 -17.13 -20.37 -11.53
N PHE A 633 -16.69 -20.04 -10.32
CA PHE A 633 -17.47 -20.26 -9.11
C PHE A 633 -18.82 -19.55 -9.18
N VAL A 634 -18.82 -18.28 -9.58
CA VAL A 634 -20.04 -17.46 -9.61
C VAL A 634 -20.98 -17.84 -10.76
N LEU A 635 -20.48 -17.98 -12.00
CA LEU A 635 -21.31 -18.16 -13.19
C LEU A 635 -21.63 -19.63 -13.54
N LYS A 636 -20.73 -20.58 -13.22
CA LYS A 636 -20.97 -22.01 -13.50
C LYS A 636 -21.46 -22.76 -12.28
N LEU A 637 -20.87 -22.51 -11.10
CA LEU A 637 -21.20 -23.27 -9.89
C LEU A 637 -22.30 -22.66 -9.03
N ASN A 638 -22.61 -21.37 -9.23
CA ASN A 638 -23.51 -20.60 -8.36
C ASN A 638 -23.00 -20.51 -6.91
N ILE A 639 -21.68 -20.53 -6.74
CA ILE A 639 -20.99 -20.37 -5.45
C ILE A 639 -20.43 -18.94 -5.40
N PRO A 640 -20.72 -18.15 -4.35
CA PRO A 640 -20.22 -16.80 -4.23
C PRO A 640 -18.69 -16.74 -4.27
N ALA A 641 -18.12 -15.80 -5.02
CA ALA A 641 -16.67 -15.62 -5.04
C ALA A 641 -16.27 -14.16 -5.22
N ILE A 642 -15.07 -13.84 -4.74
CA ILE A 642 -14.43 -12.53 -4.92
C ILE A 642 -12.93 -12.70 -5.14
N THR A 643 -12.33 -11.71 -5.80
CA THR A 643 -10.88 -11.60 -5.98
C THR A 643 -10.35 -10.40 -5.21
N ILE A 644 -9.35 -10.61 -4.36
CA ILE A 644 -8.67 -9.55 -3.60
C ILE A 644 -7.35 -9.25 -4.29
N GLU A 645 -7.21 -8.06 -4.86
CA GLU A 645 -5.97 -7.56 -5.46
C GLU A 645 -5.13 -6.86 -4.39
N ASN A 646 -4.29 -7.60 -3.68
CA ASN A 646 -3.42 -7.09 -2.62
C ASN A 646 -2.27 -6.25 -3.19
N GLY A 647 -1.92 -5.16 -2.50
CA GLY A 647 -0.71 -4.36 -2.76
C GLY A 647 -0.94 -3.24 -3.76
N THR A 648 0.05 -2.36 -3.91
CA THR A 648 0.01 -1.21 -4.84
C THR A 648 1.29 -1.02 -5.65
N GLY A 649 2.36 -1.75 -5.33
CA GLY A 649 3.57 -1.83 -6.14
C GLY A 649 3.39 -2.73 -7.36
N ALA A 650 4.36 -2.68 -8.28
CA ALA A 650 4.46 -3.67 -9.34
C ALA A 650 4.84 -5.04 -8.77
N CYS A 651 4.26 -6.12 -9.30
CA CYS A 651 4.57 -7.47 -8.87
C CYS A 651 5.95 -7.95 -9.39
N PRO A 652 6.68 -8.80 -8.65
CA PRO A 652 6.46 -9.16 -7.25
C PRO A 652 6.56 -7.99 -6.29
N LEU A 653 5.64 -7.96 -5.32
CA LEU A 653 5.55 -6.93 -4.28
C LEU A 653 6.77 -7.02 -3.35
N GLY A 654 7.30 -5.86 -2.94
CA GLY A 654 8.37 -5.79 -1.96
C GLY A 654 7.88 -5.92 -0.52
N ILE A 655 8.81 -6.25 0.39
CA ILE A 655 8.50 -6.49 1.81
C ILE A 655 7.99 -5.22 2.52
N GLU A 656 8.29 -4.03 1.99
CA GLU A 656 7.76 -2.76 2.48
C GLU A 656 6.23 -2.64 2.43
N GLU A 657 5.53 -3.49 1.66
CA GLU A 657 4.06 -3.55 1.68
C GLU A 657 3.50 -4.45 2.79
N TRP A 658 4.30 -5.34 3.40
CA TRP A 658 3.85 -6.38 4.33
C TRP A 658 2.99 -5.86 5.48
N GLU A 659 3.46 -4.88 6.25
CA GLU A 659 2.71 -4.34 7.40
C GLU A 659 1.33 -3.79 7.01
N THR A 660 1.21 -3.23 5.80
CA THR A 660 -0.07 -2.73 5.27
C THR A 660 -0.97 -3.89 4.84
N LEU A 661 -0.42 -4.86 4.09
CA LEU A 661 -1.14 -6.05 3.65
C LEU A 661 -1.66 -6.86 4.84
N TRP A 662 -0.77 -7.16 5.78
CA TRP A 662 -1.06 -7.94 6.97
C TRP A 662 -2.11 -7.27 7.85
N THR A 663 -1.96 -5.97 8.14
CA THR A 663 -2.94 -5.22 8.96
C THR A 663 -4.34 -5.28 8.36
N ARG A 664 -4.47 -5.22 7.02
CA ARG A 664 -5.74 -5.22 6.30
C ARG A 664 -6.32 -6.62 6.08
N ASN A 665 -5.51 -7.68 6.10
CA ASN A 665 -5.95 -9.05 5.78
C ASN A 665 -6.03 -10.01 6.98
N LYS A 666 -5.30 -9.76 8.08
CA LYS A 666 -5.20 -10.71 9.22
C LYS A 666 -6.54 -11.18 9.82
N ASN A 667 -7.56 -10.33 9.77
CA ASN A 667 -8.89 -10.61 10.33
C ASN A 667 -9.84 -11.28 9.33
N LEU A 668 -9.39 -11.66 8.13
CA LEU A 668 -10.30 -12.15 7.08
C LEU A 668 -10.95 -13.49 7.42
N PHE A 669 -10.18 -14.47 7.90
CA PHE A 669 -10.71 -15.81 8.26
C PHE A 669 -11.87 -15.71 9.28
N PRO A 670 -11.72 -15.04 10.45
CA PRO A 670 -12.82 -14.95 11.41
C PRO A 670 -13.98 -14.07 10.90
N ALA A 671 -13.73 -13.06 10.08
CA ALA A 671 -14.78 -12.24 9.50
C ALA A 671 -15.65 -12.98 8.46
N LEU A 672 -15.02 -13.87 7.66
CA LEU A 672 -15.74 -14.78 6.78
C LEU A 672 -16.57 -15.79 7.61
N ALA A 673 -16.02 -16.31 8.70
CA ALA A 673 -16.79 -17.15 9.61
C ALA A 673 -18.01 -16.43 10.21
N VAL A 674 -17.89 -15.16 10.62
CA VAL A 674 -19.04 -14.34 11.05
C VAL A 674 -20.12 -14.23 9.98
N LEU A 675 -19.75 -14.13 8.68
CA LEU A 675 -20.71 -14.04 7.57
C LEU A 675 -21.48 -15.33 7.33
N TYR A 676 -20.86 -16.50 7.55
CA TYR A 676 -21.44 -17.79 7.20
C TYR A 676 -21.99 -18.61 8.39
N ARG A 677 -21.83 -18.15 9.63
CA ARG A 677 -22.26 -18.82 10.88
C ARG A 677 -23.77 -18.95 11.07
#